data_AF-A0A4Q4XEQ0-F1
#
_entry.id   AF-A0A4Q4XEQ0-F1
#
_cell.length_a   1.000
_cell.length_b   1.000
_cell.length_c   1.000
_cell.angle_alpha   90.00
_cell.angle_beta   90.00
_cell.angle_gamma   90.00
#
_symmetry.space_group_name_H-M   'P 1'
#
loop_
_entity.id
_entity.type
_entity.pdbx_description
1 polymer ?
#
loop_
_entity_poly.entity_id
_entity_poly.type
_entity_poly.pdbx_seq_one_letter_code
_entity_poly.pdbx_strand_id
1 'polypeptide(L)'
;MLAVGPRRVFIAALAFTCQVSGTNFLPQRQLLAELEDPGWFEQNIPFLDVPSQQIQAVYYYRWQVYKEHLVYTGAQYGYMSSEFLKPVSYGGPYGGIVAAAGHHINEGRWLRDQRYGNDLVNYWLAGPGQSSKPAEESVNPDTFDWAHEYSFWAASSVWRQYLATGDREFVIGQLDNLVKQYRGWDNHFNPDLGLYWQVPVWDATEYTAASYESSNPYHGGHGYRPTINAYQYGDARAIAAIAALKGDSDLAAEYASRADALRNAMQRYLWDNGRHFFMHRARDNNPSGQLLTTREIMGYIPWMFNMPQESDVVAFMELKDSEGFAANYGPTTAERRSRWFMYEAGNCCRWNGPSWPFATSQTLTAVENVLNDYPAQSYISAADYFSLLLRYATTQYKNGKPYVAEAHDPDADQWIYDGYDHSEDYNHSTFIDNVVSGLIGLRAQPDNSLVVNPLAPSSWEYFALENAPYHGHLVTILWDSTGNRYGQGQGLRVYVDGNLAATRDSLGLLTVQVGAVRSQVINTQVNIAANGQQFGPGTKPFASFTSPYDDVRRAIDGIVWRTGIPQNSRWTSYASPNSQDFFGIDLRRPQAVSDVRLYFYDDGDGVRQPTTYDLQYWTGSVWAMVPSQTRSSTSSTSNAQTRIIFPQIITSQLRVVAPNPGPGKGWGLSEFEIWTPAIFQLQNANSGKLMGIERESHANGANVQQYEDNGTRDHLWQFISAPGGWFKIKNLNSGLLLAVENMSTSNSAQLQQYEDNGSDDHLWRVEYKGDGLFLLRNKHSNIVAGVEGMSTANSANVVQFEDNGTRDHLWSMLPAVPAS
;
A
#
# COMPACT_ATOMS: atom_id res chain seq x y z
N MET A 1 6.26 14.60 67.34
CA MET A 1 5.04 15.06 66.65
C MET A 1 5.46 15.96 65.51
N LEU A 2 5.29 15.53 64.26
CA LEU A 2 4.66 16.27 63.17
C LEU A 2 4.85 15.47 61.87
N ALA A 3 3.78 15.44 61.10
CA ALA A 3 3.49 14.50 60.05
C ALA A 3 3.31 15.23 58.71
N VAL A 4 3.44 14.45 57.63
CA VAL A 4 2.88 14.62 56.27
C VAL A 4 3.54 15.64 55.33
N GLY A 5 3.97 15.10 54.18
CA GLY A 5 4.05 15.76 52.88
C GLY A 5 4.12 14.70 51.76
N PRO A 6 3.24 14.70 50.74
CA PRO A 6 3.10 13.59 49.80
C PRO A 6 4.15 13.65 48.68
N ARG A 7 4.75 12.50 48.36
CA ARG A 7 5.58 12.31 47.17
C ARG A 7 4.65 12.23 45.94
N ARG A 8 4.84 13.16 45.02
CA ARG A 8 4.20 13.16 43.69
C ARG A 8 4.58 11.88 42.94
N VAL A 9 3.57 11.14 42.52
CA VAL A 9 3.67 10.06 41.53
C VAL A 9 3.96 10.70 40.18
N PHE A 10 5.08 10.34 39.55
CA PHE A 10 5.32 10.64 38.14
C PHE A 10 4.44 9.70 37.31
N ILE A 11 3.31 10.22 36.82
CA ILE A 11 2.57 9.61 35.72
C ILE A 11 3.31 10.03 34.44
N ALA A 12 4.05 9.10 33.85
CA ALA A 12 4.53 9.26 32.48
C ALA A 12 3.37 8.99 31.52
N ALA A 13 2.47 9.97 31.36
CA ALA A 13 1.63 10.07 30.18
C ALA A 13 2.39 10.98 29.20
N LEU A 14 3.19 10.38 28.33
CA LEU A 14 3.83 11.09 27.22
C LEU A 14 3.21 10.62 25.91
N ALA A 15 2.09 11.27 25.60
CA ALA A 15 1.64 11.56 24.24
C ALA A 15 0.71 12.77 24.34
N PHE A 16 1.26 13.96 24.61
CA PHE A 16 0.58 15.20 24.19
C PHE A 16 0.77 15.30 22.67
N THR A 17 0.00 14.51 21.93
CA THR A 17 -0.30 14.87 20.54
C THR A 17 -1.35 15.95 20.62
N CYS A 18 -1.12 17.06 19.93
CA CYS A 18 -2.19 18.00 19.62
C CYS A 18 -3.21 17.20 18.81
N GLN A 19 -4.22 16.60 19.46
CA GLN A 19 -5.30 15.92 18.76
C GLN A 19 -5.97 16.98 17.91
N VAL A 20 -5.76 16.88 16.59
CA VAL A 20 -6.53 17.65 15.63
C VAL A 20 -8.00 17.28 15.89
N SER A 21 -8.77 18.24 16.40
CA SER A 21 -10.18 18.01 16.69
C SER A 21 -10.92 17.99 15.36
N GLY A 22 -11.41 16.82 14.94
CA GLY A 22 -12.34 16.71 13.82
C GLY A 22 -13.74 17.24 14.16
N THR A 23 -14.67 17.07 13.23
CA THR A 23 -16.11 17.20 13.51
C THR A 23 -16.68 15.87 14.00
N ASN A 24 -17.90 15.89 14.55
CA ASN A 24 -18.64 14.71 14.99
C ASN A 24 -20.13 14.90 14.70
N PHE A 25 -20.44 15.18 13.43
CA PHE A 25 -21.79 15.40 12.92
C PHE A 25 -22.46 14.08 12.51
N LEU A 26 -21.67 13.07 12.14
CA LEU A 26 -22.18 11.77 11.71
C LEU A 26 -22.21 10.77 12.87
N PRO A 27 -23.16 9.81 12.88
CA PRO A 27 -23.22 8.76 13.88
C PRO A 27 -22.15 7.69 13.59
N GLN A 28 -20.87 8.03 13.80
CA GLN A 28 -19.71 7.21 13.41
C GLN A 28 -19.81 5.76 13.90
N ARG A 29 -20.20 5.53 15.15
CA ARG A 29 -20.39 4.17 15.69
C ARG A 29 -21.45 3.35 14.95
N GLN A 30 -22.52 3.99 14.46
CA GLN A 30 -23.55 3.30 13.69
C GLN A 30 -23.05 2.96 12.29
N LEU A 31 -22.32 3.88 11.66
CA LEU A 31 -21.76 3.69 10.32
C LEU A 31 -20.73 2.56 10.27
N LEU A 32 -20.00 2.35 11.37
CA LEU A 32 -18.99 1.30 11.48
C LEU A 32 -19.51 -0.01 12.11
N ALA A 33 -20.79 -0.08 12.51
CA ALA A 33 -21.31 -1.18 13.32
C ALA A 33 -21.20 -2.57 12.66
N GLU A 34 -21.20 -2.61 11.32
CA GLU A 34 -21.10 -3.84 10.53
C GLU A 34 -19.65 -4.14 10.08
N LEU A 35 -18.69 -3.28 10.39
CA LEU A 35 -17.28 -3.49 10.08
C LEU A 35 -16.57 -4.28 11.20
N GLU A 36 -15.53 -5.03 10.85
CA GLU A 36 -14.93 -6.02 11.77
C GLU A 36 -14.16 -5.43 12.95
N ASP A 37 -13.58 -4.26 12.72
CA ASP A 37 -12.69 -3.59 13.65
C ASP A 37 -13.02 -2.11 13.64
N PRO A 38 -14.19 -1.74 14.20
CA PRO A 38 -14.65 -0.36 14.19
C PRO A 38 -13.62 0.60 14.76
N GLY A 39 -12.77 0.15 15.69
CA GLY A 39 -11.70 0.97 16.26
C GLY A 39 -10.61 1.33 15.25
N TRP A 40 -10.19 0.41 14.38
CA TRP A 40 -9.25 0.71 13.31
C TRP A 40 -9.86 1.66 12.28
N PHE A 41 -11.10 1.42 11.84
CA PHE A 41 -11.77 2.28 10.87
C PHE A 41 -12.01 3.68 11.44
N GLU A 42 -12.47 3.79 12.69
CA GLU A 42 -12.67 5.08 13.37
C GLU A 42 -11.39 5.93 13.37
N GLN A 43 -10.24 5.29 13.58
CA GLN A 43 -8.94 5.96 13.57
C GLN A 43 -8.48 6.32 12.15
N ASN A 44 -8.80 5.52 11.13
CA ASN A 44 -8.13 5.60 9.84
C ASN A 44 -8.95 6.15 8.67
N ILE A 45 -10.29 6.00 8.64
CA ILE A 45 -11.07 6.31 7.43
C ILE A 45 -11.94 7.56 7.56
N PRO A 46 -12.18 8.33 6.48
CA PRO A 46 -13.23 9.34 6.44
C PRO A 46 -14.62 8.69 6.51
N PHE A 47 -15.58 9.38 7.13
CA PHE A 47 -16.96 8.89 7.28
C PHE A 47 -17.86 9.47 6.22
N LEU A 48 -18.67 8.63 5.57
CA LEU A 48 -19.57 9.01 4.49
C LEU A 48 -21.04 8.82 4.91
N ASP A 49 -21.87 9.82 4.61
CA ASP A 49 -23.33 9.76 4.62
C ASP A 49 -23.88 10.31 3.31
N VAL A 50 -24.60 9.49 2.54
CA VAL A 50 -25.17 9.86 1.22
C VAL A 50 -26.59 9.29 1.04
N PRO A 51 -27.44 9.91 0.21
CA PRO A 51 -28.78 9.39 -0.07
C PRO A 51 -28.79 8.00 -0.71
N SER A 52 -27.76 7.66 -1.51
CA SER A 52 -27.60 6.34 -2.10
C SER A 52 -27.06 5.34 -1.07
N GLN A 53 -27.96 4.53 -0.48
CA GLN A 53 -27.57 3.48 0.47
C GLN A 53 -26.61 2.46 -0.14
N GLN A 54 -26.70 2.24 -1.45
CA GLN A 54 -25.83 1.32 -2.17
C GLN A 54 -24.39 1.82 -2.25
N ILE A 55 -24.18 3.09 -2.65
CA ILE A 55 -22.84 3.69 -2.68
C ILE A 55 -22.25 3.73 -1.27
N GLN A 56 -23.07 4.08 -0.26
CA GLN A 56 -22.62 4.10 1.12
C GLN A 56 -22.18 2.72 1.62
N ALA A 57 -22.97 1.67 1.38
CA ALA A 57 -22.63 0.32 1.80
C ALA A 57 -21.34 -0.18 1.12
N VAL A 58 -21.20 0.04 -0.19
CA VAL A 58 -19.97 -0.32 -0.92
C VAL A 58 -18.78 0.51 -0.45
N TYR A 59 -18.95 1.79 -0.08
CA TYR A 59 -17.86 2.62 0.45
C TYR A 59 -17.23 2.03 1.72
N TYR A 60 -18.06 1.65 2.70
CA TYR A 60 -17.56 1.03 3.94
C TYR A 60 -17.02 -0.38 3.71
N TYR A 61 -17.66 -1.16 2.84
CA TYR A 61 -17.15 -2.47 2.42
C TYR A 61 -15.78 -2.37 1.73
N ARG A 62 -15.56 -1.38 0.86
CA ARG A 62 -14.29 -1.22 0.15
C ARG A 62 -13.15 -0.77 1.06
N TRP A 63 -13.45 -0.05 2.14
CA TRP A 63 -12.46 0.21 3.20
C TRP A 63 -12.06 -1.06 3.93
N GLN A 64 -13.02 -1.96 4.13
CA GLN A 64 -12.75 -3.26 4.71
C GLN A 64 -11.88 -4.12 3.81
N VAL A 65 -12.21 -4.22 2.52
CA VAL A 65 -11.37 -4.88 1.50
C VAL A 65 -9.95 -4.32 1.57
N TYR A 66 -9.77 -2.99 1.52
CA TYR A 66 -8.43 -2.40 1.61
C TYR A 66 -7.65 -2.84 2.84
N LYS A 67 -8.31 -2.90 4.01
CA LYS A 67 -7.70 -3.33 5.27
C LYS A 67 -7.29 -4.81 5.24
N GLU A 68 -8.14 -5.70 4.71
CA GLU A 68 -7.86 -7.14 4.62
C GLU A 68 -6.65 -7.43 3.72
N HIS A 69 -6.37 -6.56 2.76
CA HIS A 69 -5.21 -6.65 1.88
C HIS A 69 -3.92 -6.08 2.48
N LEU A 70 -3.94 -5.51 3.69
CA LEU A 70 -2.73 -5.06 4.36
C LEU A 70 -1.91 -6.26 4.84
N VAL A 71 -0.72 -6.43 4.26
CA VAL A 71 0.23 -7.47 4.63
C VAL A 71 1.47 -6.83 5.26
N TYR A 72 1.79 -7.19 6.50
CA TYR A 72 3.01 -6.73 7.15
C TYR A 72 4.23 -7.53 6.68
N THR A 73 5.06 -6.91 5.84
CA THR A 73 6.21 -7.54 5.15
C THR A 73 7.48 -7.63 6.01
N GLY A 74 7.36 -7.30 7.30
CA GLY A 74 8.44 -7.39 8.28
C GLY A 74 8.97 -6.02 8.72
N ALA A 75 9.81 -6.06 9.74
CA ALA A 75 10.36 -4.88 10.42
C ALA A 75 11.15 -3.92 9.51
N GLN A 76 11.65 -4.41 8.37
CA GLN A 76 12.46 -3.66 7.41
C GLN A 76 11.62 -2.83 6.44
N TYR A 77 10.41 -3.30 6.12
CA TYR A 77 9.66 -2.83 4.96
C TYR A 77 8.24 -2.38 5.31
N GLY A 78 7.73 -2.72 6.50
CA GLY A 78 6.42 -2.27 6.94
C GLY A 78 5.27 -2.96 6.19
N TYR A 79 4.22 -2.22 5.89
CA TYR A 79 3.04 -2.74 5.20
C TYR A 79 3.16 -2.69 3.66
N MET A 80 2.60 -3.71 3.01
CA MET A 80 2.17 -3.65 1.61
C MET A 80 0.66 -3.84 1.51
N SER A 81 0.12 -3.66 0.30
CA SER A 81 -1.25 -4.01 -0.07
C SER A 81 -1.20 -5.13 -1.10
N SER A 82 -1.78 -6.29 -0.82
CA SER A 82 -1.88 -7.37 -1.80
C SER A 82 -3.01 -7.10 -2.81
N GLU A 83 -2.97 -7.81 -3.94
CA GLU A 83 -4.03 -7.78 -4.96
C GLU A 83 -5.05 -8.90 -4.77
N PHE A 84 -4.55 -10.13 -4.63
CA PHE A 84 -5.31 -11.28 -4.13
C PHE A 84 -5.08 -11.43 -2.63
N LEU A 85 -6.10 -11.87 -1.88
CA LEU A 85 -5.92 -12.21 -0.47
C LEU A 85 -4.86 -13.32 -0.35
N LYS A 86 -5.09 -14.44 -1.04
CA LYS A 86 -4.12 -15.54 -1.10
C LYS A 86 -3.01 -15.24 -2.11
N PRO A 87 -1.73 -15.32 -1.71
CA PRO A 87 -0.61 -15.24 -2.65
C PRO A 87 -0.74 -16.25 -3.80
N VAL A 88 -0.56 -15.77 -5.03
CA VAL A 88 -0.58 -16.56 -6.27
C VAL A 88 0.84 -16.87 -6.76
N SER A 89 0.99 -17.86 -7.63
CA SER A 89 2.31 -18.38 -8.03
C SER A 89 3.18 -17.40 -8.82
N TYR A 90 2.57 -16.42 -9.47
CA TYR A 90 3.24 -15.35 -10.21
C TYR A 90 3.42 -14.07 -9.37
N GLY A 91 3.03 -14.08 -8.09
CA GLY A 91 3.30 -12.96 -7.19
C GLY A 91 4.78 -12.88 -6.79
N GLY A 92 5.27 -11.66 -6.60
CA GLY A 92 6.59 -11.40 -6.05
C GLY A 92 6.70 -11.73 -4.55
N PRO A 93 7.78 -11.27 -3.88
CA PRO A 93 7.96 -11.45 -2.44
C PRO A 93 6.70 -11.10 -1.65
N TYR A 94 6.39 -11.87 -0.60
CA TYR A 94 5.18 -11.70 0.22
C TYR A 94 3.83 -11.82 -0.52
N GLY A 95 3.82 -12.15 -1.82
CA GLY A 95 2.60 -12.21 -2.64
C GLY A 95 2.25 -10.89 -3.32
N GLY A 96 3.15 -9.91 -3.36
CA GLY A 96 2.89 -8.62 -4.02
C GLY A 96 2.78 -8.75 -5.54
N ILE A 97 1.79 -8.06 -6.13
CA ILE A 97 1.56 -7.95 -7.58
C ILE A 97 1.43 -6.47 -7.93
N VAL A 98 2.21 -5.98 -8.90
CA VAL A 98 2.31 -4.53 -9.16
C VAL A 98 1.18 -3.99 -10.04
N ALA A 99 0.39 -4.85 -10.69
CA ALA A 99 -0.64 -4.48 -11.66
C ALA A 99 -1.60 -3.39 -11.12
N ALA A 100 -2.11 -3.56 -9.90
CA ALA A 100 -2.98 -2.58 -9.25
C ALA A 100 -2.28 -1.66 -8.24
N ALA A 101 -0.94 -1.62 -8.16
CA ALA A 101 -0.24 -0.77 -7.18
C ALA A 101 -0.63 0.71 -7.29
N GLY A 102 -0.85 1.20 -8.50
CA GLY A 102 -1.33 2.56 -8.74
C GLY A 102 -2.74 2.83 -8.19
N HIS A 103 -3.61 1.82 -8.19
CA HIS A 103 -4.93 1.87 -7.55
C HIS A 103 -4.80 1.86 -6.04
N HIS A 104 -3.99 0.94 -5.48
CA HIS A 104 -3.81 0.81 -4.03
C HIS A 104 -3.29 2.09 -3.37
N ILE A 105 -2.33 2.77 -4.01
CA ILE A 105 -1.80 4.06 -3.54
C ILE A 105 -2.90 5.15 -3.57
N ASN A 106 -3.67 5.22 -4.66
CA ASN A 106 -4.72 6.23 -4.81
C ASN A 106 -5.94 6.01 -3.92
N GLU A 107 -6.27 4.75 -3.61
CA GLU A 107 -7.34 4.40 -2.67
C GLU A 107 -6.89 4.69 -1.22
N GLY A 108 -5.68 4.24 -0.86
CA GLY A 108 -5.12 4.33 0.48
C GLY A 108 -4.67 5.72 0.92
N ARG A 109 -4.47 6.67 -0.01
CA ARG A 109 -4.06 8.06 0.33
C ARG A 109 -5.05 8.80 1.24
N TRP A 110 -6.28 8.28 1.38
CA TRP A 110 -7.30 8.82 2.27
C TRP A 110 -7.27 8.21 3.68
N LEU A 111 -6.31 7.33 3.99
CA LEU A 111 -6.07 6.84 5.34
C LEU A 111 -5.36 7.90 6.20
N ARG A 112 -5.77 8.00 7.47
CA ARG A 112 -5.17 8.96 8.40
C ARG A 112 -3.76 8.58 8.84
N ASP A 113 -3.48 7.29 9.02
CA ASP A 113 -2.12 6.80 9.29
C ASP A 113 -1.35 6.66 7.98
N GLN A 114 -0.43 7.59 7.74
CA GLN A 114 0.34 7.67 6.50
C GLN A 114 1.34 6.52 6.32
N ARG A 115 1.59 5.69 7.35
CA ARG A 115 2.47 4.52 7.21
C ARG A 115 2.01 3.57 6.14
N TYR A 116 0.70 3.31 6.03
CA TYR A 116 0.18 2.36 5.05
C TYR A 116 0.51 2.77 3.61
N GLY A 117 0.34 4.05 3.27
CA GLY A 117 0.71 4.57 1.95
C GLY A 117 2.23 4.67 1.75
N ASN A 118 2.97 5.16 2.76
CA ASN A 118 4.42 5.34 2.66
C ASN A 118 5.16 4.00 2.56
N ASP A 119 4.76 3.01 3.35
CA ASP A 119 5.33 1.66 3.33
C ASP A 119 5.01 0.95 2.01
N LEU A 120 3.78 1.07 1.49
CA LEU A 120 3.40 0.52 0.18
C LEU A 120 4.25 1.09 -0.96
N VAL A 121 4.46 2.40 -0.97
CA VAL A 121 5.32 3.06 -1.96
C VAL A 121 6.77 2.59 -1.80
N ASN A 122 7.28 2.52 -0.57
CA ASN A 122 8.63 2.03 -0.31
C ASN A 122 8.80 0.56 -0.70
N TYR A 123 7.81 -0.29 -0.44
CA TYR A 123 7.82 -1.70 -0.81
C TYR A 123 8.08 -1.86 -2.31
N TRP A 124 7.34 -1.12 -3.15
CA TRP A 124 7.48 -1.20 -4.61
C TRP A 124 8.74 -0.52 -5.15
N LEU A 125 9.10 0.66 -4.61
CA LEU A 125 10.11 1.54 -5.23
C LEU A 125 11.49 1.50 -4.57
N ALA A 126 11.59 0.98 -3.34
CA ALA A 126 12.82 0.96 -2.55
C ALA A 126 13.05 -0.36 -1.78
N GLY A 127 12.09 -1.27 -1.80
CA GLY A 127 12.06 -2.49 -1.00
C GLY A 127 11.94 -3.76 -1.86
N PRO A 128 11.20 -4.79 -1.41
CA PRO A 128 11.14 -6.08 -2.09
C PRO A 128 10.63 -6.04 -3.53
N GLY A 129 9.80 -5.06 -3.91
CA GLY A 129 9.37 -4.86 -5.30
C GLY A 129 10.52 -4.56 -6.27
N GLN A 130 11.63 -3.98 -5.79
CA GLN A 130 12.83 -3.74 -6.59
C GLN A 130 13.79 -4.94 -6.64
N SER A 131 13.44 -6.05 -5.99
CA SER A 131 14.26 -7.26 -6.06
C SER A 131 14.19 -7.89 -7.44
N SER A 132 15.27 -8.54 -7.85
CA SER A 132 15.36 -9.18 -9.16
C SER A 132 14.30 -10.26 -9.32
N LYS A 133 13.72 -10.35 -10.51
CA LYS A 133 12.84 -11.45 -10.93
C LYS A 133 13.41 -12.17 -12.15
N PRO A 134 13.01 -13.43 -12.38
CA PRO A 134 13.29 -14.12 -13.64
C PRO A 134 12.69 -13.38 -14.84
N ALA A 135 13.44 -13.31 -15.95
CA ALA A 135 12.94 -12.79 -17.22
C ALA A 135 12.41 -13.97 -18.06
N GLU A 136 11.20 -14.43 -17.74
CA GLU A 136 10.54 -15.57 -18.39
C GLU A 136 9.05 -15.30 -18.64
N GLU A 137 8.44 -16.09 -19.54
CA GLU A 137 7.07 -15.86 -20.04
C GLU A 137 6.00 -15.89 -18.95
N SER A 138 6.22 -16.60 -17.84
CA SER A 138 5.28 -16.69 -16.70
C SER A 138 5.22 -15.43 -15.84
N VAL A 139 6.22 -14.55 -15.87
CA VAL A 139 6.35 -13.38 -14.98
C VAL A 139 6.97 -12.18 -15.71
N ASN A 140 6.59 -11.96 -16.97
CA ASN A 140 7.10 -10.95 -17.90
C ASN A 140 8.56 -11.17 -18.35
N PRO A 141 8.80 -11.61 -19.60
CA PRO A 141 10.13 -11.87 -20.12
C PRO A 141 10.92 -10.60 -20.48
N ASP A 142 10.26 -9.43 -20.53
CA ASP A 142 10.85 -8.18 -20.99
C ASP A 142 11.40 -7.30 -19.84
N THR A 143 11.21 -7.73 -18.58
CA THR A 143 11.58 -6.95 -17.38
C THR A 143 12.30 -7.80 -16.32
N PHE A 144 13.02 -7.15 -15.40
CA PHE A 144 14.01 -7.82 -14.52
C PHE A 144 13.79 -7.60 -13.01
N ASP A 145 12.77 -6.86 -12.62
CA ASP A 145 12.36 -6.69 -11.22
C ASP A 145 10.83 -6.70 -11.09
N TRP A 146 10.34 -6.96 -9.89
CA TRP A 146 8.90 -7.14 -9.62
C TRP A 146 8.09 -5.85 -9.78
N ALA A 147 8.69 -4.67 -9.66
CA ALA A 147 8.00 -3.40 -9.86
C ALA A 147 7.77 -3.06 -11.35
N HIS A 148 8.40 -3.79 -12.27
CA HIS A 148 8.19 -3.70 -13.72
C HIS A 148 7.53 -4.96 -14.29
N GLU A 149 6.97 -5.84 -13.45
CA GLU A 149 6.24 -7.00 -13.97
C GLU A 149 5.02 -6.58 -14.81
N TYR A 150 4.28 -5.58 -14.33
CA TYR A 150 3.16 -4.96 -15.03
C TYR A 150 3.35 -3.46 -15.16
N SER A 151 2.69 -2.85 -16.14
CA SER A 151 2.67 -1.39 -16.30
C SER A 151 2.10 -0.69 -15.06
N PHE A 152 2.80 0.34 -14.58
CA PHE A 152 2.50 1.00 -13.29
C PHE A 152 2.72 2.53 -13.39
N TRP A 153 1.67 3.34 -13.13
CA TRP A 153 1.74 4.82 -13.10
C TRP A 153 2.25 5.35 -11.75
N ALA A 154 3.44 4.90 -11.36
CA ALA A 154 4.02 5.11 -10.04
C ALA A 154 4.11 6.58 -9.64
N ALA A 155 4.73 7.42 -10.47
CA ALA A 155 4.97 8.82 -10.09
C ALA A 155 3.67 9.61 -9.98
N SER A 156 2.71 9.33 -10.85
CA SER A 156 1.38 9.94 -10.80
C SER A 156 0.65 9.60 -9.51
N SER A 157 0.68 8.33 -9.07
CA SER A 157 0.06 7.92 -7.81
C SER A 157 0.77 8.50 -6.59
N VAL A 158 2.10 8.52 -6.57
CA VAL A 158 2.87 9.12 -5.47
C VAL A 158 2.64 10.64 -5.40
N TRP A 159 2.53 11.32 -6.55
CA TRP A 159 2.13 12.74 -6.59
C TRP A 159 0.72 12.95 -6.04
N ARG A 160 -0.26 12.12 -6.42
CA ARG A 160 -1.63 12.19 -5.91
C ARG A 160 -1.71 11.92 -4.40
N GLN A 161 -0.85 11.07 -3.85
CA GLN A 161 -0.69 10.89 -2.41
C GLN A 161 -0.15 12.17 -1.76
N TYR A 162 0.93 12.76 -2.31
CA TYR A 162 1.47 14.04 -1.82
C TYR A 162 0.44 15.16 -1.80
N LEU A 163 -0.37 15.30 -2.84
CA LEU A 163 -1.42 16.32 -2.88
C LEU A 163 -2.41 16.16 -1.70
N ALA A 164 -2.69 14.93 -1.26
CA ALA A 164 -3.57 14.67 -0.13
C ALA A 164 -2.85 14.80 1.22
N THR A 165 -1.61 14.32 1.35
CA THR A 165 -0.88 14.27 2.63
C THR A 165 -0.13 15.54 2.96
N GLY A 166 0.29 16.31 1.95
CA GLY A 166 1.21 17.44 2.08
C GLY A 166 2.65 17.03 2.40
N ASP A 167 2.98 15.72 2.42
CA ASP A 167 4.29 15.20 2.84
C ASP A 167 5.36 15.46 1.77
N ARG A 168 5.90 16.67 1.80
CA ARG A 168 6.93 17.15 0.87
C ARG A 168 8.24 16.37 0.98
N GLU A 169 8.64 16.02 2.20
CA GLU A 169 9.91 15.31 2.40
C GLU A 169 9.84 13.93 1.77
N PHE A 170 8.74 13.19 1.98
CA PHE A 170 8.53 11.89 1.40
C PHE A 170 8.56 11.91 -0.14
N VAL A 171 7.74 12.76 -0.77
CA VAL A 171 7.63 12.79 -2.24
C VAL A 171 8.94 13.19 -2.93
N ILE A 172 9.67 14.17 -2.37
CA ILE A 172 10.99 14.57 -2.88
C ILE A 172 11.99 13.43 -2.69
N GLY A 173 11.96 12.75 -1.54
CA GLY A 173 12.82 11.61 -1.26
C GLY A 173 12.65 10.47 -2.26
N GLN A 174 11.44 10.29 -2.82
CA GLN A 174 11.17 9.26 -3.83
C GLN A 174 11.62 9.63 -5.24
N LEU A 175 12.02 10.88 -5.52
CA LEU A 175 12.28 11.34 -6.88
C LEU A 175 13.26 10.45 -7.65
N ASP A 176 14.35 10.02 -7.04
CA ASP A 176 15.34 9.15 -7.69
C ASP A 176 14.76 7.76 -7.99
N ASN A 177 13.93 7.21 -7.09
CA ASN A 177 13.26 5.93 -7.31
C ASN A 177 12.19 6.05 -8.42
N LEU A 178 11.49 7.17 -8.51
CA LEU A 178 10.50 7.44 -9.56
C LEU A 178 11.16 7.62 -10.94
N VAL A 179 12.30 8.30 -10.99
CA VAL A 179 13.12 8.40 -12.21
C VAL A 179 13.61 7.02 -12.65
N LYS A 180 14.07 6.19 -11.70
CA LYS A 180 14.46 4.80 -11.96
C LYS A 180 13.29 3.99 -12.53
N GLN A 181 12.12 4.06 -11.89
CA GLN A 181 10.91 3.37 -12.34
C GLN A 181 10.48 3.80 -13.75
N TYR A 182 10.51 5.11 -14.04
CA TYR A 182 10.18 5.62 -15.37
C TYR A 182 11.11 5.08 -16.45
N ARG A 183 12.42 5.17 -16.20
CA ARG A 183 13.47 4.77 -17.16
C ARG A 183 13.61 3.25 -17.26
N GLY A 184 13.09 2.48 -16.31
CA GLY A 184 13.03 1.03 -16.39
C GLY A 184 12.24 0.50 -17.59
N TRP A 185 11.38 1.34 -18.18
CA TRP A 185 10.66 1.06 -19.42
C TRP A 185 11.36 1.56 -20.69
N ASP A 186 12.58 2.08 -20.64
CA ASP A 186 13.28 2.62 -21.83
C ASP A 186 13.50 1.55 -22.92
N ASN A 187 13.60 0.27 -22.54
CA ASN A 187 13.65 -0.86 -23.49
C ASN A 187 12.32 -1.08 -24.24
N HIS A 188 11.21 -0.50 -23.76
CA HIS A 188 9.92 -0.50 -24.43
C HIS A 188 9.70 0.74 -25.30
N PHE A 189 10.61 1.72 -25.30
CA PHE A 189 10.47 2.95 -26.06
C PHE A 189 10.90 2.79 -27.52
N ASN A 190 10.02 3.17 -28.46
CA ASN A 190 10.37 3.30 -29.87
C ASN A 190 10.72 4.77 -30.19
N PRO A 191 11.98 5.09 -30.53
CA PRO A 191 12.40 6.46 -30.79
C PRO A 191 11.87 7.06 -32.10
N ASP A 192 11.53 6.23 -33.09
CA ASP A 192 11.01 6.70 -34.40
C ASP A 192 9.56 7.17 -34.29
N LEU A 193 8.78 6.51 -33.43
CA LEU A 193 7.38 6.87 -33.16
C LEU A 193 7.22 7.77 -31.94
N GLY A 194 8.18 7.76 -31.02
CA GLY A 194 8.06 8.43 -29.73
C GLY A 194 7.03 7.79 -28.81
N LEU A 195 6.83 6.48 -28.91
CA LEU A 195 5.81 5.72 -28.15
C LEU A 195 6.44 4.52 -27.45
N TYR A 196 5.90 4.18 -26.28
CA TYR A 196 6.15 2.94 -25.56
C TYR A 196 5.25 1.83 -26.09
N TRP A 197 5.75 0.60 -26.17
CA TRP A 197 4.96 -0.59 -26.49
C TRP A 197 4.76 -1.48 -25.26
N GLN A 198 3.70 -2.28 -25.26
CA GLN A 198 3.43 -3.28 -24.22
C GLN A 198 2.59 -4.44 -24.78
N VAL A 199 2.62 -5.58 -24.09
CA VAL A 199 1.73 -6.73 -24.33
C VAL A 199 0.52 -6.64 -23.40
N PRO A 200 -0.71 -6.88 -23.88
CA PRO A 200 -1.92 -6.76 -23.08
C PRO A 200 -1.89 -7.48 -21.72
N VAL A 201 -1.33 -8.69 -21.63
CA VAL A 201 -1.19 -9.42 -20.35
C VAL A 201 -0.32 -8.67 -19.33
N TRP A 202 0.75 -7.99 -19.77
CA TRP A 202 1.63 -7.18 -18.93
C TRP A 202 1.10 -5.76 -18.65
N ASP A 203 -0.07 -5.41 -19.23
CA ASP A 203 -0.92 -4.32 -18.76
C ASP A 203 -2.01 -4.80 -17.79
N ALA A 204 -1.97 -6.08 -17.38
CA ALA A 204 -3.04 -6.77 -16.66
C ALA A 204 -4.37 -6.78 -17.43
N THR A 205 -4.31 -6.93 -18.75
CA THR A 205 -5.46 -6.94 -19.67
C THR A 205 -5.32 -8.05 -20.73
N GLU A 206 -5.10 -9.28 -20.30
CA GLU A 206 -4.98 -10.44 -21.19
C GLU A 206 -6.25 -10.70 -22.03
N TYR A 207 -6.11 -11.37 -23.19
CA TYR A 207 -7.23 -11.67 -24.09
C TYR A 207 -8.06 -10.44 -24.50
N THR A 208 -7.40 -9.33 -24.81
CA THR A 208 -8.05 -8.15 -25.41
C THR A 208 -8.34 -8.37 -26.89
N ALA A 209 -9.08 -7.46 -27.55
CA ALA A 209 -9.23 -7.52 -29.00
C ALA A 209 -7.86 -7.48 -29.70
N ALA A 210 -6.92 -6.71 -29.17
CA ALA A 210 -5.53 -6.71 -29.62
C ALA A 210 -4.86 -8.09 -29.57
N SER A 211 -5.08 -8.84 -28.48
CA SER A 211 -4.55 -10.20 -28.34
C SER A 211 -5.14 -11.15 -29.39
N TYR A 212 -6.46 -11.10 -29.59
CA TYR A 212 -7.17 -11.96 -30.55
C TYR A 212 -6.89 -11.63 -32.03
N GLU A 213 -6.46 -10.41 -32.35
CA GLU A 213 -5.99 -10.05 -33.69
C GLU A 213 -4.53 -10.47 -33.94
N SER A 214 -3.88 -11.10 -32.96
CA SER A 214 -2.54 -11.68 -33.09
C SER A 214 -2.58 -13.22 -33.17
N SER A 215 -1.43 -13.85 -33.42
CA SER A 215 -1.33 -15.32 -33.46
C SER A 215 -1.33 -15.99 -32.08
N ASN A 216 -1.16 -15.23 -30.99
CA ASN A 216 -1.17 -15.75 -29.63
C ASN A 216 -2.18 -14.93 -28.79
N PRO A 217 -3.36 -15.48 -28.46
CA PRO A 217 -4.41 -14.72 -27.76
C PRO A 217 -4.09 -14.41 -26.29
N TYR A 218 -3.00 -14.96 -25.73
CA TYR A 218 -2.57 -14.70 -24.35
C TYR A 218 -1.37 -13.76 -24.27
N HIS A 219 -0.22 -14.20 -24.80
CA HIS A 219 1.04 -13.41 -24.81
C HIS A 219 1.28 -12.62 -26.11
N GLY A 220 0.28 -12.53 -26.98
CA GLY A 220 0.34 -11.72 -28.21
C GLY A 220 -0.36 -10.37 -28.08
N GLY A 221 -0.44 -9.64 -29.20
CA GLY A 221 -0.98 -8.28 -29.21
C GLY A 221 0.04 -7.20 -28.83
N HIS A 222 1.34 -7.45 -29.03
CA HIS A 222 2.39 -6.44 -28.86
C HIS A 222 2.05 -5.16 -29.62
N GLY A 223 1.97 -4.04 -28.92
CA GLY A 223 1.59 -2.80 -29.57
C GLY A 223 1.81 -1.54 -28.76
N TYR A 224 1.72 -0.42 -29.47
CA TYR A 224 1.68 0.91 -28.89
C TYR A 224 0.26 1.16 -28.39
N ARG A 225 0.10 1.10 -27.06
CA ARG A 225 -1.20 1.06 -26.38
C ARG A 225 -1.49 2.37 -25.66
N PRO A 226 -2.76 2.84 -25.63
CA PRO A 226 -3.13 4.01 -24.84
C PRO A 226 -2.79 3.91 -23.35
N THR A 227 -2.71 2.69 -22.80
CA THR A 227 -2.32 2.37 -21.41
C THR A 227 -0.94 2.93 -21.02
N ILE A 228 0.13 2.19 -21.33
CA ILE A 228 1.50 2.48 -20.89
C ILE A 228 1.96 3.87 -21.34
N ASN A 229 1.50 4.35 -22.50
CA ASN A 229 1.84 5.69 -22.98
C ASN A 229 1.17 6.79 -22.13
N ALA A 230 -0.08 6.62 -21.74
CA ALA A 230 -0.73 7.57 -20.82
C ALA A 230 -0.14 7.48 -19.40
N TYR A 231 0.22 6.28 -18.92
CA TYR A 231 0.92 6.10 -17.65
C TYR A 231 2.27 6.83 -17.64
N GLN A 232 3.10 6.62 -18.67
CA GLN A 232 4.37 7.33 -18.82
C GLN A 232 4.18 8.83 -19.02
N TYR A 233 3.11 9.28 -19.68
CA TYR A 233 2.79 10.70 -19.75
C TYR A 233 2.53 11.28 -18.36
N GLY A 234 1.62 10.67 -17.60
CA GLY A 234 1.28 11.08 -16.25
C GLY A 234 2.51 11.11 -15.35
N ASP A 235 3.31 10.05 -15.40
CA ASP A 235 4.51 9.91 -14.57
C ASP A 235 5.56 10.94 -14.93
N ALA A 236 5.75 11.25 -16.21
CA ALA A 236 6.63 12.33 -16.61
C ALA A 236 6.15 13.71 -16.10
N ARG A 237 4.84 13.99 -16.14
CA ARG A 237 4.29 15.23 -15.56
C ARG A 237 4.48 15.28 -14.04
N ALA A 238 4.28 14.16 -13.34
CA ALA A 238 4.49 14.05 -11.91
C ALA A 238 5.96 14.23 -11.53
N ILE A 239 6.89 13.54 -12.20
CA ILE A 239 8.34 13.70 -11.99
C ILE A 239 8.75 15.15 -12.23
N ALA A 240 8.24 15.80 -13.28
CA ALA A 240 8.54 17.20 -13.54
C ALA A 240 8.06 18.12 -12.40
N ALA A 241 6.86 17.88 -11.87
CA ALA A 241 6.33 18.62 -10.73
C ALA A 241 7.14 18.39 -9.44
N ILE A 242 7.54 17.15 -9.16
CA ILE A 242 8.33 16.79 -7.99
C ILE A 242 9.76 17.35 -8.09
N ALA A 243 10.37 17.31 -9.27
CA ALA A 243 11.66 17.92 -9.54
C ALA A 243 11.61 19.44 -9.32
N ALA A 244 10.58 20.11 -9.85
CA ALA A 244 10.36 21.54 -9.58
C ALA A 244 10.14 21.81 -8.08
N LEU A 245 9.42 20.93 -7.37
CA LEU A 245 9.23 21.00 -5.92
C LEU A 245 10.56 20.83 -5.16
N LYS A 246 11.49 20.00 -5.66
CA LYS A 246 12.86 19.87 -5.12
C LYS A 246 13.74 21.09 -5.45
N GLY A 247 13.40 21.85 -6.49
CA GLY A 247 14.22 22.94 -7.03
C GLY A 247 15.18 22.50 -8.16
N ASP A 248 14.97 21.30 -8.72
CA ASP A 248 15.73 20.75 -9.85
C ASP A 248 15.06 21.13 -11.17
N SER A 249 15.43 22.30 -11.71
CA SER A 249 14.83 22.84 -12.94
C SER A 249 15.16 22.03 -14.19
N ASP A 250 16.34 21.39 -14.22
CA ASP A 250 16.82 20.68 -15.41
C ASP A 250 16.07 19.36 -15.57
N LEU A 251 15.94 18.60 -14.48
CA LEU A 251 15.13 17.39 -14.47
C LEU A 251 13.65 17.70 -14.71
N ALA A 252 13.15 18.80 -14.15
CA ALA A 252 11.78 19.26 -14.40
C ALA A 252 11.54 19.54 -15.89
N ALA A 253 12.47 20.23 -16.55
CA ALA A 253 12.40 20.54 -17.97
C ALA A 253 12.52 19.28 -18.85
N GLU A 254 13.42 18.35 -18.51
CA GLU A 254 13.57 17.06 -19.21
C GLU A 254 12.24 16.31 -19.25
N TYR A 255 11.64 16.09 -18.07
CA TYR A 255 10.43 15.28 -17.96
C TYR A 255 9.18 16.00 -18.48
N ALA A 256 9.09 17.33 -18.36
CA ALA A 256 8.05 18.10 -19.03
C ALA A 256 8.13 17.94 -20.57
N SER A 257 9.34 18.01 -21.14
CA SER A 257 9.55 17.82 -22.57
C SER A 257 9.23 16.40 -23.03
N ARG A 258 9.57 15.37 -22.23
CA ARG A 258 9.20 13.97 -22.52
C ARG A 258 7.68 13.80 -22.55
N ALA A 259 6.97 14.35 -21.56
CA ALA A 259 5.52 14.30 -21.50
C ALA A 259 4.89 14.99 -22.73
N ASP A 260 5.34 16.18 -23.09
CA ASP A 260 4.80 16.92 -24.24
C ASP A 260 5.05 16.17 -25.57
N ALA A 261 6.24 15.58 -25.74
CA ALA A 261 6.56 14.75 -26.89
C ALA A 261 5.65 13.51 -26.97
N LEU A 262 5.43 12.84 -25.84
CA LEU A 262 4.59 11.64 -25.78
C LEU A 262 3.12 11.94 -26.06
N ARG A 263 2.57 13.04 -25.51
CA ARG A 263 1.22 13.52 -25.85
C ARG A 263 1.07 13.73 -27.36
N ASN A 264 2.05 14.41 -27.98
CA ASN A 264 2.02 14.67 -29.42
C ASN A 264 2.11 13.37 -30.24
N ALA A 265 2.93 12.42 -29.81
CA ALA A 265 3.05 11.11 -30.45
C ALA A 265 1.75 10.31 -30.35
N MET A 266 1.11 10.27 -29.18
CA MET A 266 -0.18 9.61 -28.99
C MET A 266 -1.26 10.23 -29.86
N GLN A 267 -1.37 11.55 -29.91
CA GLN A 267 -2.30 12.23 -30.81
C GLN A 267 -2.03 11.87 -32.28
N ARG A 268 -0.77 11.85 -32.69
CA ARG A 268 -0.41 11.61 -34.10
C ARG A 268 -0.69 10.18 -34.54
N TYR A 269 -0.40 9.21 -33.68
CA TYR A 269 -0.29 7.81 -34.09
C TYR A 269 -1.36 6.91 -33.50
N LEU A 270 -2.02 7.30 -32.41
CA LEU A 270 -3.03 6.47 -31.73
C LEU A 270 -4.44 7.08 -31.78
N TRP A 271 -4.59 8.38 -32.03
CA TRP A 271 -5.91 8.98 -32.23
C TRP A 271 -6.46 8.67 -33.63
N ASP A 272 -7.66 8.11 -33.70
CA ASP A 272 -8.38 7.88 -34.95
C ASP A 272 -9.40 9.01 -35.18
N ASN A 273 -9.19 9.82 -36.22
CA ASN A 273 -10.08 10.93 -36.55
C ASN A 273 -11.47 10.51 -37.03
N GLY A 274 -11.62 9.31 -37.61
CA GLY A 274 -12.91 8.83 -38.10
C GLY A 274 -13.77 8.24 -36.98
N ARG A 275 -13.13 7.60 -36.00
CA ARG A 275 -13.77 6.98 -34.84
C ARG A 275 -13.76 7.87 -33.60
N HIS A 276 -13.03 8.99 -33.64
CA HIS A 276 -12.84 9.93 -32.55
C HIS A 276 -12.43 9.25 -31.24
N PHE A 277 -11.39 8.41 -31.30
CA PHE A 277 -10.98 7.58 -30.16
C PHE A 277 -9.49 7.26 -30.18
N PHE A 278 -8.89 7.05 -29.01
CA PHE A 278 -7.53 6.53 -28.90
C PHE A 278 -7.53 5.00 -29.04
N MET A 279 -6.76 4.51 -30.00
CA MET A 279 -6.77 3.13 -30.44
C MET A 279 -5.42 2.46 -30.21
N HIS A 280 -5.43 1.14 -30.06
CA HIS A 280 -4.24 0.32 -30.11
C HIS A 280 -3.64 0.32 -31.53
N ARG A 281 -2.30 0.41 -31.61
CA ARG A 281 -1.54 0.17 -32.85
C ARG A 281 -0.61 -1.02 -32.68
N ALA A 282 -0.83 -2.08 -33.45
CA ALA A 282 0.05 -3.26 -33.43
C ALA A 282 1.49 -2.86 -33.78
N ARG A 283 2.46 -3.36 -33.00
CA ARG A 283 3.89 -3.13 -33.20
C ARG A 283 4.42 -4.02 -34.32
N ASP A 284 4.02 -5.28 -34.28
CA ASP A 284 4.58 -6.33 -35.12
C ASP A 284 3.76 -6.50 -36.41
N ASN A 285 4.43 -6.78 -37.52
CA ASN A 285 3.82 -7.05 -38.84
C ASN A 285 2.86 -5.94 -39.35
N ASN A 286 3.04 -4.69 -38.94
CA ASN A 286 2.16 -3.56 -39.26
C ASN A 286 2.89 -2.40 -39.97
N PRO A 287 3.44 -2.59 -41.19
CA PRO A 287 4.19 -1.56 -41.90
C PRO A 287 3.34 -0.37 -42.32
N SER A 288 2.02 -0.55 -42.48
CA SER A 288 1.07 0.53 -42.79
C SER A 288 0.77 1.42 -41.59
N GLY A 289 1.06 0.96 -40.37
CA GLY A 289 0.73 1.65 -39.13
C GLY A 289 -0.76 1.72 -38.86
N GLN A 290 -1.54 0.74 -39.34
CA GLN A 290 -2.97 0.70 -39.12
C GLN A 290 -3.29 0.51 -37.63
N LEU A 291 -4.32 1.22 -37.18
CA LEU A 291 -4.93 1.06 -35.86
C LEU A 291 -5.83 -0.17 -35.87
N LEU A 292 -6.01 -0.82 -34.71
CA LEU A 292 -6.96 -1.93 -34.58
C LEU A 292 -8.37 -1.49 -34.91
N THR A 293 -9.23 -2.46 -35.22
CA THR A 293 -10.63 -2.21 -35.56
C THR A 293 -11.50 -1.86 -34.35
N THR A 294 -11.19 -2.43 -33.19
CA THR A 294 -11.98 -2.34 -31.94
C THR A 294 -11.53 -1.18 -31.05
N ARG A 295 -12.48 -0.35 -30.60
CA ARG A 295 -12.30 0.54 -29.44
C ARG A 295 -12.29 -0.29 -28.17
N GLU A 296 -11.26 -0.08 -27.37
CA GLU A 296 -11.11 -0.72 -26.06
C GLU A 296 -11.20 0.37 -24.99
N ILE A 297 -11.78 0.06 -23.83
CA ILE A 297 -12.07 1.05 -22.77
C ILE A 297 -10.81 1.82 -22.31
N MET A 298 -9.65 1.18 -22.44
CA MET A 298 -8.34 1.79 -22.15
C MET A 298 -8.04 3.05 -22.97
N GLY A 299 -8.76 3.29 -24.08
CA GLY A 299 -8.69 4.55 -24.83
C GLY A 299 -9.13 5.77 -24.01
N TYR A 300 -9.80 5.60 -22.86
CA TYR A 300 -10.11 6.68 -21.91
C TYR A 300 -8.99 7.02 -20.93
N ILE A 301 -8.00 6.14 -20.75
CA ILE A 301 -6.90 6.33 -19.78
C ILE A 301 -6.14 7.65 -19.97
N PRO A 302 -5.89 8.17 -21.19
CA PRO A 302 -5.31 9.50 -21.39
C PRO A 302 -5.94 10.63 -20.54
N TRP A 303 -7.27 10.64 -20.37
CA TRP A 303 -7.96 11.67 -19.56
C TRP A 303 -7.76 11.48 -18.05
N MET A 304 -7.34 10.30 -17.59
CA MET A 304 -6.93 10.08 -16.19
C MET A 304 -5.75 11.00 -15.79
N PHE A 305 -4.99 11.50 -16.77
CA PHE A 305 -3.82 12.36 -16.56
C PHE A 305 -3.95 13.73 -17.21
N ASN A 306 -5.15 14.15 -17.64
CA ASN A 306 -5.38 15.42 -18.33
C ASN A 306 -4.50 15.59 -19.60
N MET A 307 -4.27 14.49 -20.32
CA MET A 307 -3.41 14.45 -21.50
C MET A 307 -4.04 15.02 -22.79
N PRO A 308 -5.27 14.64 -23.19
CA PRO A 308 -5.82 14.96 -24.51
C PRO A 308 -6.23 16.43 -24.67
N GLN A 309 -6.57 16.82 -25.89
CA GLN A 309 -7.10 18.14 -26.22
C GLN A 309 -8.59 18.22 -25.91
N GLU A 310 -9.12 19.45 -25.74
CA GLU A 310 -10.55 19.66 -25.48
C GLU A 310 -11.46 19.07 -26.56
N SER A 311 -11.04 19.12 -27.83
CA SER A 311 -11.80 18.54 -28.95
C SER A 311 -11.96 17.02 -28.88
N ASP A 312 -11.06 16.33 -28.17
CA ASP A 312 -11.04 14.87 -28.13
C ASP A 312 -12.12 14.32 -27.18
N VAL A 313 -12.71 15.16 -26.32
CA VAL A 313 -13.73 14.76 -25.33
C VAL A 313 -15.00 14.17 -25.98
N VAL A 314 -15.19 14.37 -27.28
CA VAL A 314 -16.22 13.69 -28.08
C VAL A 314 -16.17 12.16 -27.94
N ALA A 315 -15.01 11.57 -27.63
CA ALA A 315 -14.83 10.15 -27.37
C ALA A 315 -15.80 9.59 -26.32
N PHE A 316 -16.18 10.39 -25.31
CA PHE A 316 -17.08 9.97 -24.24
C PHE A 316 -18.53 9.75 -24.70
N MET A 317 -18.88 10.09 -25.94
CA MET A 317 -20.15 9.64 -26.53
C MET A 317 -20.25 8.11 -26.57
N GLU A 318 -19.13 7.42 -26.82
CA GLU A 318 -19.10 5.95 -26.89
C GLU A 318 -19.34 5.30 -25.52
N LEU A 319 -19.07 6.00 -24.41
CA LEU A 319 -19.35 5.51 -23.06
C LEU A 319 -20.86 5.39 -22.78
N LYS A 320 -21.67 6.13 -23.55
CA LYS A 320 -23.12 6.18 -23.44
C LYS A 320 -23.85 5.46 -24.56
N ASP A 321 -23.14 5.09 -25.62
CA ASP A 321 -23.69 4.34 -26.74
C ASP A 321 -23.89 2.86 -26.34
N SER A 322 -25.09 2.33 -26.60
CA SER A 322 -25.44 0.93 -26.35
C SER A 322 -24.67 -0.06 -27.23
N GLU A 323 -24.16 0.38 -28.37
CA GLU A 323 -23.24 -0.39 -29.21
C GLU A 323 -21.76 -0.06 -28.90
N GLY A 324 -21.54 0.96 -28.07
CA GLY A 324 -20.24 1.38 -27.55
C GLY A 324 -19.91 0.64 -26.27
N PHE A 325 -19.71 1.35 -25.17
CA PHE A 325 -19.34 0.76 -23.87
C PHE A 325 -20.51 0.66 -22.88
N ALA A 326 -21.68 1.21 -23.21
CA ALA A 326 -22.80 1.24 -22.28
C ALA A 326 -23.42 -0.15 -22.11
N ALA A 327 -23.48 -0.60 -20.86
CA ALA A 327 -24.15 -1.84 -20.47
C ALA A 327 -24.84 -1.69 -19.10
N ASN A 328 -25.67 -2.65 -18.73
CA ASN A 328 -26.46 -2.63 -17.50
C ASN A 328 -25.56 -2.71 -16.25
N TYR A 329 -24.53 -3.56 -16.34
CA TYR A 329 -23.53 -3.80 -15.30
C TYR A 329 -22.12 -3.45 -15.81
N GLY A 330 -22.06 -2.43 -16.68
CA GLY A 330 -20.86 -1.94 -17.34
C GLY A 330 -20.25 -0.70 -16.69
N PRO A 331 -19.22 -0.12 -17.32
CA PRO A 331 -18.92 -0.17 -18.76
C PRO A 331 -18.20 -1.44 -19.22
N THR A 332 -18.34 -1.81 -20.50
CA THR A 332 -17.62 -2.95 -21.09
C THR A 332 -16.16 -2.63 -21.39
N THR A 333 -15.28 -3.64 -21.38
CA THR A 333 -13.85 -3.45 -21.69
C THR A 333 -13.55 -3.29 -23.19
N ALA A 334 -14.44 -3.77 -24.05
CA ALA A 334 -14.42 -3.53 -25.50
C ALA A 334 -15.79 -3.01 -25.97
N GLU A 335 -15.82 -2.25 -27.06
CA GLU A 335 -17.08 -1.80 -27.63
C GLU A 335 -17.96 -2.99 -28.07
N ARG A 336 -19.27 -2.89 -27.82
CA ARG A 336 -20.23 -3.98 -28.03
C ARG A 336 -20.41 -4.36 -29.50
N ARG A 337 -20.20 -3.40 -30.40
CA ARG A 337 -20.19 -3.62 -31.87
C ARG A 337 -18.96 -4.39 -32.38
N SER A 338 -17.98 -4.66 -31.53
CA SER A 338 -16.78 -5.41 -31.93
C SER A 338 -17.12 -6.87 -32.21
N ARG A 339 -16.50 -7.45 -33.25
CA ARG A 339 -16.55 -8.91 -33.49
C ARG A 339 -15.94 -9.73 -32.34
N TRP A 340 -15.09 -9.11 -31.52
CA TRP A 340 -14.43 -9.75 -30.38
C TRP A 340 -15.20 -9.54 -29.07
N PHE A 341 -16.30 -8.79 -29.09
CA PHE A 341 -17.10 -8.54 -27.89
C PHE A 341 -17.54 -9.85 -27.24
N MET A 342 -17.13 -10.06 -25.98
CA MET A 342 -17.41 -11.27 -25.19
C MET A 342 -16.95 -12.60 -25.84
N TYR A 343 -16.05 -12.56 -26.82
CA TYR A 343 -15.55 -13.76 -27.49
C TYR A 343 -14.82 -14.67 -26.49
N GLU A 344 -15.29 -15.92 -26.33
CA GLU A 344 -14.76 -16.89 -25.35
C GLU A 344 -14.80 -16.44 -23.87
N ALA A 345 -15.60 -15.42 -23.53
CA ALA A 345 -15.62 -14.81 -22.20
C ALA A 345 -16.11 -15.73 -21.07
N GLY A 346 -16.67 -16.90 -21.37
CA GLY A 346 -17.09 -17.90 -20.38
C GLY A 346 -15.94 -18.59 -19.62
N ASN A 347 -14.68 -18.37 -20.02
CA ASN A 347 -13.49 -18.86 -19.33
C ASN A 347 -12.71 -17.67 -18.74
N CYS A 348 -12.03 -17.79 -17.59
CA CYS A 348 -11.23 -16.68 -17.02
C CYS A 348 -9.83 -16.58 -17.63
N CYS A 349 -9.32 -15.40 -17.98
CA CYS A 349 -9.82 -14.07 -17.62
C CYS A 349 -9.82 -13.12 -18.83
N ARG A 350 -10.96 -12.90 -19.51
CA ARG A 350 -10.98 -12.15 -20.79
C ARG A 350 -11.28 -10.66 -20.62
N TRP A 351 -10.54 -9.83 -21.35
CA TRP A 351 -10.66 -8.36 -21.37
C TRP A 351 -11.23 -7.80 -22.68
N ASN A 352 -12.04 -8.59 -23.37
CA ASN A 352 -12.65 -8.25 -24.66
C ASN A 352 -14.15 -7.95 -24.57
N GLY A 353 -14.66 -7.53 -23.41
CA GLY A 353 -16.10 -7.33 -23.25
C GLY A 353 -16.56 -7.19 -21.79
N PRO A 354 -16.19 -8.11 -20.87
CA PRO A 354 -16.64 -8.05 -19.49
C PRO A 354 -16.35 -6.69 -18.82
N SER A 355 -17.16 -6.34 -17.83
CA SER A 355 -16.94 -5.16 -17.01
C SER A 355 -15.92 -5.47 -15.93
N TRP A 356 -14.79 -4.79 -15.95
CA TRP A 356 -13.69 -4.99 -14.99
C TRP A 356 -13.63 -3.80 -14.03
N PRO A 357 -13.73 -4.00 -12.70
CA PRO A 357 -13.57 -2.94 -11.70
C PRO A 357 -12.33 -2.07 -11.92
N PHE A 358 -11.21 -2.70 -12.32
CA PHE A 358 -9.97 -2.01 -12.69
C PHE A 358 -10.23 -0.92 -13.74
N ALA A 359 -10.72 -1.29 -14.93
CA ALA A 359 -10.97 -0.35 -16.02
C ALA A 359 -12.13 0.62 -15.74
N THR A 360 -13.17 0.16 -15.05
CA THR A 360 -14.31 1.00 -14.63
C THR A 360 -13.85 2.15 -13.75
N SER A 361 -12.98 1.86 -12.77
CA SER A 361 -12.45 2.85 -11.85
C SER A 361 -11.48 3.86 -12.50
N GLN A 362 -10.67 3.41 -13.47
CA GLN A 362 -9.86 4.30 -14.31
C GLN A 362 -10.75 5.22 -15.16
N THR A 363 -11.81 4.67 -15.74
CA THR A 363 -12.77 5.43 -16.57
C THR A 363 -13.53 6.47 -15.74
N LEU A 364 -13.94 6.13 -14.51
CA LEU A 364 -14.53 7.09 -13.57
C LEU A 364 -13.56 8.24 -13.28
N THR A 365 -12.29 7.94 -13.03
CA THR A 365 -11.25 8.97 -12.81
C THR A 365 -11.05 9.86 -14.05
N ALA A 366 -11.10 9.28 -15.26
CA ALA A 366 -11.05 10.03 -16.51
C ALA A 366 -12.26 10.98 -16.66
N VAL A 367 -13.49 10.51 -16.36
CA VAL A 367 -14.70 11.35 -16.38
C VAL A 367 -14.62 12.45 -15.33
N GLU A 368 -14.12 12.15 -14.12
CA GLU A 368 -13.91 13.15 -13.07
C GLU A 368 -13.02 14.30 -13.56
N ASN A 369 -11.86 13.97 -14.15
CA ASN A 369 -10.95 14.97 -14.68
C ASN A 369 -11.55 15.75 -15.85
N VAL A 370 -12.32 15.11 -16.74
CA VAL A 370 -13.03 15.81 -17.83
C VAL A 370 -14.00 16.85 -17.28
N LEU A 371 -14.80 16.49 -16.27
CA LEU A 371 -15.79 17.39 -15.71
C LEU A 371 -15.19 18.57 -14.92
N ASN A 372 -13.96 18.43 -14.44
CA ASN A 372 -13.26 19.47 -13.69
C ASN A 372 -12.35 20.34 -14.59
N ASP A 373 -11.61 19.70 -15.50
CA ASP A 373 -10.49 20.32 -16.22
C ASP A 373 -10.78 20.55 -17.72
N TYR A 374 -11.89 20.02 -18.22
CA TYR A 374 -12.39 20.23 -19.59
C TYR A 374 -13.86 20.71 -19.58
N PRO A 375 -14.20 21.80 -18.86
CA PRO A 375 -15.61 22.14 -18.61
C PRO A 375 -16.38 22.61 -19.85
N ALA A 376 -15.68 23.00 -20.93
CA ALA A 376 -16.28 23.48 -22.18
C ALA A 376 -16.69 22.32 -23.12
N GLN A 377 -17.54 21.41 -22.63
CA GLN A 377 -17.98 20.23 -23.39
C GLN A 377 -19.41 19.81 -23.01
N SER A 378 -20.07 19.03 -23.89
CA SER A 378 -21.44 18.53 -23.69
C SER A 378 -21.59 17.02 -23.88
N TYR A 379 -20.48 16.30 -23.98
CA TYR A 379 -20.44 14.86 -24.27
C TYR A 379 -20.64 14.00 -23.03
N ILE A 380 -20.22 14.46 -21.85
CA ILE A 380 -20.38 13.76 -20.57
C ILE A 380 -20.76 14.76 -19.48
N SER A 381 -21.61 14.35 -18.54
CA SER A 381 -22.13 15.22 -17.47
C SER A 381 -21.89 14.62 -16.08
N ALA A 382 -22.05 15.43 -15.02
CA ALA A 382 -22.04 14.93 -13.64
C ALA A 382 -23.15 13.88 -13.39
N ALA A 383 -24.28 13.97 -14.09
CA ALA A 383 -25.34 12.97 -14.03
C ALA A 383 -24.90 11.63 -14.67
N ASP A 384 -24.10 11.69 -15.74
CA ASP A 384 -23.51 10.50 -16.37
C ASP A 384 -22.45 9.88 -15.45
N TYR A 385 -21.59 10.69 -14.81
CA TYR A 385 -20.64 10.24 -13.79
C TYR A 385 -21.35 9.51 -12.65
N PHE A 386 -22.38 10.13 -12.08
CA PHE A 386 -23.17 9.51 -11.00
C PHE A 386 -23.81 8.20 -11.43
N SER A 387 -24.37 8.15 -12.65
CA SER A 387 -24.98 6.93 -13.19
C SER A 387 -23.96 5.80 -13.36
N LEU A 388 -22.75 6.12 -13.81
CA LEU A 388 -21.65 5.17 -13.94
C LEU A 388 -21.18 4.65 -12.58
N LEU A 389 -20.97 5.55 -11.62
CA LEU A 389 -20.57 5.20 -10.25
C LEU A 389 -21.64 4.34 -9.55
N LEU A 390 -22.93 4.68 -9.72
CA LEU A 390 -24.03 3.91 -9.16
C LEU A 390 -24.09 2.50 -9.76
N ARG A 391 -23.92 2.36 -11.09
CA ARG A 391 -23.82 1.03 -11.72
C ARG A 391 -22.62 0.24 -11.20
N TYR A 392 -21.47 0.88 -11.03
CA TYR A 392 -20.30 0.22 -10.45
C TYR A 392 -20.51 -0.17 -8.98
N ALA A 393 -21.27 0.61 -8.20
CA ALA A 393 -21.71 0.18 -6.88
C ALA A 393 -22.67 -1.02 -6.98
N THR A 394 -23.53 -1.07 -7.99
CA THR A 394 -24.45 -2.19 -8.25
C THR A 394 -23.75 -3.49 -8.57
N THR A 395 -22.70 -3.47 -9.40
CA THR A 395 -21.94 -4.69 -9.68
C THR A 395 -21.27 -5.24 -8.43
N GLN A 396 -21.01 -4.41 -7.41
CA GLN A 396 -20.32 -4.80 -6.19
C GLN A 396 -21.25 -5.44 -5.15
N TYR A 397 -22.09 -6.37 -5.61
CA TYR A 397 -22.97 -7.17 -4.76
C TYR A 397 -22.94 -8.65 -5.17
N LYS A 398 -23.14 -9.53 -4.18
CA LYS A 398 -23.43 -10.95 -4.36
C LYS A 398 -24.41 -11.37 -3.28
N ASN A 399 -25.51 -11.99 -3.67
CA ASN A 399 -26.58 -12.41 -2.76
C ASN A 399 -27.10 -11.27 -1.86
N GLY A 400 -27.21 -10.05 -2.41
CA GLY A 400 -27.72 -8.88 -1.70
C GLY A 400 -26.76 -8.26 -0.67
N LYS A 401 -25.50 -8.71 -0.61
CA LYS A 401 -24.46 -8.13 0.24
C LYS A 401 -23.33 -7.54 -0.62
N PRO A 402 -22.67 -6.46 -0.15
CA PRO A 402 -21.48 -5.94 -0.83
C PRO A 402 -20.44 -7.05 -1.05
N TYR A 403 -19.91 -7.12 -2.27
CA TYR A 403 -18.96 -8.12 -2.71
C TYR A 403 -18.23 -7.65 -3.97
N VAL A 404 -16.91 -7.81 -4.06
CA VAL A 404 -16.14 -7.55 -5.28
C VAL A 404 -15.37 -8.81 -5.68
N ALA A 405 -15.38 -9.12 -6.97
CA ALA A 405 -14.53 -10.13 -7.60
C ALA A 405 -13.88 -9.56 -8.86
N GLU A 406 -13.35 -10.41 -9.74
CA GLU A 406 -12.48 -9.97 -10.83
C GLU A 406 -13.23 -9.26 -11.96
N ALA A 407 -14.32 -9.86 -12.48
CA ALA A 407 -15.09 -9.24 -13.56
C ALA A 407 -16.58 -9.61 -13.53
N HIS A 408 -17.40 -8.67 -14.01
CA HIS A 408 -18.84 -8.76 -14.04
C HIS A 408 -19.36 -8.93 -15.47
N ASP A 409 -20.39 -9.75 -15.65
CA ASP A 409 -21.11 -9.84 -16.92
C ASP A 409 -21.74 -8.49 -17.24
N PRO A 410 -21.61 -7.95 -18.47
CA PRO A 410 -22.10 -6.61 -18.77
C PRO A 410 -23.64 -6.51 -18.83
N ASP A 411 -24.35 -7.61 -19.07
CA ASP A 411 -25.79 -7.64 -19.28
C ASP A 411 -26.56 -8.38 -18.17
N ALA A 412 -25.93 -9.35 -17.50
CA ALA A 412 -26.50 -10.11 -16.38
C ALA A 412 -25.92 -9.68 -15.02
N ASP A 413 -26.73 -9.77 -13.96
CA ASP A 413 -26.33 -9.48 -12.57
C ASP A 413 -25.50 -10.63 -11.98
N GLN A 414 -24.29 -10.85 -12.51
CA GLN A 414 -23.42 -11.92 -12.06
C GLN A 414 -21.93 -11.60 -12.26
N TRP A 415 -21.14 -11.96 -11.26
CA TRP A 415 -19.70 -12.12 -11.41
C TRP A 415 -19.39 -13.36 -12.25
N ILE A 416 -18.48 -13.25 -13.22
CA ILE A 416 -18.14 -14.35 -14.15
C ILE A 416 -16.73 -14.91 -13.92
N TYR A 417 -15.87 -14.16 -13.23
CA TYR A 417 -14.54 -14.55 -12.78
C TYR A 417 -14.49 -14.46 -11.25
N ASP A 418 -15.08 -15.47 -10.64
CA ASP A 418 -15.41 -15.52 -9.21
C ASP A 418 -15.11 -16.92 -8.66
N GLY A 419 -13.82 -17.19 -8.46
CA GLY A 419 -13.30 -18.46 -7.97
C GLY A 419 -13.16 -18.48 -6.45
N TYR A 420 -13.50 -19.61 -5.84
CA TYR A 420 -13.36 -19.82 -4.39
C TYR A 420 -11.90 -19.81 -3.94
N ASP A 421 -11.59 -19.16 -2.81
CA ASP A 421 -10.25 -18.94 -2.27
C ASP A 421 -9.31 -18.22 -3.26
N HIS A 422 -9.88 -17.38 -4.13
CA HIS A 422 -9.15 -16.66 -5.16
C HIS A 422 -9.71 -15.26 -5.37
N SER A 423 -10.93 -15.13 -5.91
CA SER A 423 -11.46 -13.87 -6.41
C SER A 423 -12.24 -13.08 -5.35
N GLU A 424 -12.49 -13.65 -4.17
CA GLU A 424 -13.20 -12.96 -3.09
C GLU A 424 -12.46 -11.69 -2.66
N ASP A 425 -13.22 -10.61 -2.48
CA ASP A 425 -12.73 -9.34 -1.94
C ASP A 425 -11.57 -8.74 -2.77
N TYR A 426 -11.54 -9.02 -4.07
CA TYR A 426 -10.42 -8.68 -4.95
C TYR A 426 -10.03 -7.19 -4.96
N ASN A 427 -8.77 -6.90 -4.60
CA ASN A 427 -8.24 -5.55 -4.50
C ASN A 427 -7.50 -5.13 -5.77
N HIS A 428 -8.26 -4.90 -6.85
CA HIS A 428 -7.71 -4.58 -8.17
C HIS A 428 -8.39 -3.35 -8.79
N SER A 429 -8.84 -2.39 -7.97
CA SER A 429 -9.56 -1.20 -8.45
C SER A 429 -9.66 -0.12 -7.38
N THR A 430 -9.99 1.12 -7.76
CA THR A 430 -10.44 2.16 -6.81
C THR A 430 -11.97 2.22 -6.75
N PHE A 431 -12.53 2.61 -5.62
CA PHE A 431 -13.94 3.01 -5.46
C PHE A 431 -14.06 4.13 -4.44
N ILE A 432 -13.34 4.02 -3.32
CA ILE A 432 -13.24 5.06 -2.29
C ILE A 432 -12.72 6.35 -2.93
N ASP A 433 -11.66 6.27 -3.74
CA ASP A 433 -11.09 7.46 -4.39
C ASP A 433 -12.10 8.14 -5.32
N ASN A 434 -12.90 7.35 -6.06
CA ASN A 434 -13.93 7.88 -6.96
C ASN A 434 -15.10 8.52 -6.18
N VAL A 435 -15.42 8.01 -4.99
CA VAL A 435 -16.39 8.65 -4.10
C VAL A 435 -15.83 9.95 -3.52
N VAL A 436 -14.63 9.93 -2.95
CA VAL A 436 -14.03 11.09 -2.27
C VAL A 436 -13.66 12.21 -3.26
N SER A 437 -12.89 11.88 -4.30
CA SER A 437 -12.36 12.85 -5.27
C SER A 437 -13.40 13.29 -6.30
N GLY A 438 -14.28 12.37 -6.71
CA GLY A 438 -15.29 12.62 -7.75
C GLY A 438 -16.67 12.98 -7.18
N LEU A 439 -17.35 12.03 -6.54
CA LEU A 439 -18.74 12.22 -6.09
C LEU A 439 -18.86 13.39 -5.10
N ILE A 440 -18.03 13.39 -4.06
CA ILE A 440 -17.95 14.47 -3.06
C ILE A 440 -17.12 15.65 -3.58
N GLY A 441 -16.16 15.39 -4.46
CA GLY A 441 -15.42 16.43 -5.16
C GLY A 441 -14.22 16.99 -4.38
N LEU A 442 -13.63 16.24 -3.44
CA LEU A 442 -12.45 16.69 -2.68
C LEU A 442 -11.21 16.61 -3.60
N ARG A 443 -10.83 17.76 -4.17
CA ARG A 443 -9.76 17.90 -5.16
C ARG A 443 -8.50 18.49 -4.52
N ALA A 444 -7.60 17.59 -4.16
CA ALA A 444 -6.34 17.89 -3.50
C ALA A 444 -5.43 18.83 -4.31
N GLN A 445 -4.75 19.76 -3.63
CA GLN A 445 -3.88 20.79 -4.20
C GLN A 445 -2.46 20.73 -3.62
N PRO A 446 -1.44 21.23 -4.34
CA PRO A 446 -0.06 21.25 -3.85
C PRO A 446 0.24 22.40 -2.88
N ASP A 447 -0.68 23.37 -2.77
CA ASP A 447 -0.56 24.51 -1.87
C ASP A 447 -1.47 24.36 -0.64
N ASN A 448 -1.52 25.39 0.22
CA ASN A 448 -2.29 25.38 1.46
C ASN A 448 -3.82 25.50 1.26
N SER A 449 -4.30 25.33 0.02
CA SER A 449 -5.71 25.36 -0.32
C SER A 449 -6.27 23.96 -0.55
N LEU A 450 -7.58 23.85 -0.62
CA LEU A 450 -8.33 22.69 -1.06
C LEU A 450 -9.40 23.16 -2.04
N VAL A 451 -9.65 22.38 -3.09
CA VAL A 451 -10.79 22.58 -3.98
C VAL A 451 -11.86 21.55 -3.69
N VAL A 452 -13.11 21.99 -3.58
CA VAL A 452 -14.30 21.14 -3.50
C VAL A 452 -15.18 21.40 -4.71
N ASN A 453 -15.40 20.39 -5.55
CA ASN A 453 -16.30 20.49 -6.71
C ASN A 453 -17.14 19.21 -6.86
N PRO A 454 -18.25 19.08 -6.12
CA PRO A 454 -19.02 17.85 -6.06
C PRO A 454 -19.64 17.48 -7.41
N LEU A 455 -19.48 16.22 -7.84
CA LEU A 455 -20.21 15.65 -8.98
C LEU A 455 -21.52 14.95 -8.55
N ALA A 456 -21.91 15.12 -7.28
CA ALA A 456 -23.19 14.65 -6.75
C ALA A 456 -24.39 15.25 -7.50
N PRO A 457 -25.50 14.50 -7.67
CA PRO A 457 -26.71 15.02 -8.27
C PRO A 457 -27.22 16.27 -7.55
N SER A 458 -27.58 17.31 -8.30
CA SER A 458 -28.16 18.53 -7.73
C SER A 458 -29.51 18.31 -7.04
N SER A 459 -30.15 17.16 -7.27
CA SER A 459 -31.38 16.72 -6.61
C SER A 459 -31.16 16.11 -5.23
N TRP A 460 -29.92 15.80 -4.85
CA TRP A 460 -29.64 15.33 -3.49
C TRP A 460 -29.91 16.45 -2.50
N GLU A 461 -30.68 16.16 -1.46
CA GLU A 461 -30.94 17.11 -0.38
C GLU A 461 -29.77 17.18 0.61
N TYR A 462 -28.92 16.14 0.65
CA TYR A 462 -27.81 16.09 1.57
C TYR A 462 -26.67 15.19 1.07
N PHE A 463 -25.47 15.41 1.62
CA PHE A 463 -24.41 14.42 1.80
C PHE A 463 -23.39 14.94 2.82
N ALA A 464 -22.56 14.06 3.37
CA ALA A 464 -21.41 14.46 4.16
C ALA A 464 -20.23 13.48 3.99
N LEU A 465 -19.03 14.03 3.88
CA LEU A 465 -17.75 13.35 4.06
C LEU A 465 -17.07 13.99 5.27
N GLU A 466 -17.03 13.29 6.40
CA GLU A 466 -16.53 13.79 7.67
C GLU A 466 -15.12 13.27 7.98
N ASN A 467 -14.26 14.18 8.44
CA ASN A 467 -12.90 13.92 8.93
C ASN A 467 -11.97 13.27 7.89
N ALA A 468 -12.04 13.68 6.62
CA ALA A 468 -11.06 13.29 5.61
C ALA A 468 -9.67 13.88 5.95
N PRO A 469 -8.59 13.09 5.94
CA PRO A 469 -7.25 13.62 6.16
C PRO A 469 -6.81 14.46 4.96
N TYR A 470 -6.30 15.66 5.23
CA TYR A 470 -5.75 16.53 4.21
C TYR A 470 -4.63 17.40 4.79
N HIS A 471 -3.40 17.27 4.31
CA HIS A 471 -2.24 18.08 4.74
C HIS A 471 -2.00 18.05 6.27
N GLY A 472 -2.34 16.92 6.92
CA GLY A 472 -2.28 16.77 8.38
C GLY A 472 -3.45 17.40 9.16
N HIS A 473 -4.44 17.94 8.46
CA HIS A 473 -5.71 18.44 9.00
C HIS A 473 -6.84 17.42 8.83
N LEU A 474 -7.96 17.66 9.51
CA LEU A 474 -9.21 16.94 9.28
C LEU A 474 -10.23 17.85 8.59
N VAL A 475 -10.65 17.45 7.39
CA VAL A 475 -11.61 18.19 6.56
C VAL A 475 -12.96 17.49 6.57
N THR A 476 -14.03 18.26 6.80
CA THR A 476 -15.41 17.79 6.65
C THR A 476 -16.12 18.60 5.58
N ILE A 477 -16.65 17.92 4.56
CA ILE A 477 -17.44 18.51 3.48
C ILE A 477 -18.88 18.03 3.66
N LEU A 478 -19.83 18.95 3.79
CA LEU A 478 -21.24 18.61 3.87
C LEU A 478 -22.09 19.48 2.97
N TRP A 479 -23.14 18.90 2.42
CA TRP A 479 -24.23 19.58 1.72
C TRP A 479 -25.51 19.29 2.49
N ASP A 480 -26.29 20.32 2.79
CA ASP A 480 -27.64 20.19 3.34
C ASP A 480 -28.52 21.29 2.76
N SER A 481 -29.44 20.92 1.86
CA SER A 481 -30.30 21.87 1.15
C SER A 481 -31.30 22.57 2.08
N THR A 482 -31.54 22.02 3.27
CA THR A 482 -32.51 22.55 4.27
C THR A 482 -31.84 23.05 5.55
N GLY A 483 -30.64 22.56 5.86
CA GLY A 483 -29.93 22.75 7.11
C GLY A 483 -30.41 21.85 8.27
N ASN A 484 -31.40 20.99 8.05
CA ASN A 484 -32.06 20.21 9.10
C ASN A 484 -31.41 18.85 9.37
N ARG A 485 -30.72 18.23 8.40
CA ARG A 485 -30.16 16.88 8.56
C ARG A 485 -29.01 16.87 9.54
N TYR A 486 -28.07 17.80 9.39
CA TYR A 486 -26.87 17.86 10.23
C TYR A 486 -26.91 18.98 11.29
N GLY A 487 -27.91 19.87 11.23
CA GLY A 487 -28.02 21.00 12.15
C GLY A 487 -26.88 22.02 12.01
N GLN A 488 -26.19 22.02 10.88
CA GLN A 488 -25.02 22.87 10.61
C GLN A 488 -25.35 24.10 9.72
N GLY A 489 -26.62 24.27 9.37
CA GLY A 489 -27.12 25.30 8.46
C GLY A 489 -27.16 24.86 7.00
N GLN A 490 -27.89 25.62 6.19
CA GLN A 490 -28.10 25.32 4.77
C GLN A 490 -26.82 25.49 3.92
N GLY A 491 -26.75 24.76 2.82
CA GLY A 491 -25.77 24.94 1.75
C GLY A 491 -24.63 23.92 1.78
N LEU A 492 -23.67 24.09 0.88
CA LEU A 492 -22.40 23.39 0.89
C LEU A 492 -21.49 24.07 1.92
N ARG A 493 -20.90 23.29 2.82
CA ARG A 493 -20.07 23.76 3.92
C ARG A 493 -18.82 22.91 4.03
N VAL A 494 -17.70 23.57 4.30
CA VAL A 494 -16.42 22.92 4.52
C VAL A 494 -15.88 23.34 5.87
N TYR A 495 -15.49 22.36 6.68
CA TYR A 495 -14.86 22.53 7.97
C TYR A 495 -13.42 22.06 7.91
N VAL A 496 -12.53 22.75 8.62
CA VAL A 496 -11.12 22.38 8.82
C VAL A 496 -10.88 22.34 10.32
N ASP A 497 -10.45 21.19 10.82
CA ASP A 497 -10.20 20.94 12.24
C ASP A 497 -11.37 21.37 13.14
N GLY A 498 -12.58 20.96 12.74
CA GLY A 498 -13.81 21.25 13.49
C GLY A 498 -14.38 22.65 13.28
N ASN A 499 -13.65 23.56 12.60
CA ASN A 499 -14.07 24.94 12.40
C ASN A 499 -14.62 25.17 11.01
N LEU A 500 -15.75 25.88 10.89
CA LEU A 500 -16.31 26.25 9.58
C LEU A 500 -15.34 27.16 8.84
N ALA A 501 -14.85 26.69 7.69
CA ALA A 501 -13.84 27.37 6.88
C ALA A 501 -14.45 28.06 5.65
N ALA A 502 -15.49 27.47 5.04
CA ALA A 502 -16.16 28.04 3.89
C ALA A 502 -17.60 27.56 3.73
N THR A 503 -18.42 28.36 3.04
CA THR A 503 -19.82 28.04 2.72
C THR A 503 -20.18 28.47 1.30
N ARG A 504 -21.19 27.82 0.72
CA ARG A 504 -21.81 28.18 -0.56
C ARG A 504 -23.28 27.76 -0.55
N ASP A 505 -24.17 28.61 -1.08
CA ASP A 505 -25.62 28.34 -1.05
C ASP A 505 -26.06 27.21 -2.01
N SER A 506 -25.25 26.89 -3.01
CA SER A 506 -25.49 25.86 -4.02
C SER A 506 -24.33 24.89 -4.13
N LEU A 507 -24.57 23.71 -4.69
CA LEU A 507 -23.50 22.80 -5.10
C LEU A 507 -22.65 23.39 -6.21
N GLY A 508 -21.35 23.10 -6.17
CA GLY A 508 -20.37 23.49 -7.17
C GLY A 508 -19.05 23.93 -6.55
N LEU A 509 -18.15 24.43 -7.40
CA LEU A 509 -16.78 24.80 -7.05
C LEU A 509 -16.71 25.71 -5.80
N LEU A 510 -15.88 25.30 -4.84
CA LEU A 510 -15.56 26.04 -3.64
C LEU A 510 -14.07 25.84 -3.30
N THR A 511 -13.31 26.92 -3.20
CA THR A 511 -11.91 26.88 -2.77
C THR A 511 -11.83 27.26 -1.29
N VAL A 512 -11.08 26.48 -0.52
CA VAL A 512 -10.95 26.61 0.93
C VAL A 512 -9.48 26.74 1.29
N GLN A 513 -9.14 27.66 2.19
CA GLN A 513 -7.79 27.73 2.76
C GLN A 513 -7.73 26.78 3.96
N VAL A 514 -6.91 25.74 3.87
CA VAL A 514 -6.74 24.75 4.94
C VAL A 514 -5.64 25.19 5.92
N GLY A 515 -4.63 25.87 5.40
CA GLY A 515 -3.46 26.30 6.18
C GLY A 515 -2.23 25.46 5.86
N ALA A 516 -1.14 25.75 6.56
CA ALA A 516 0.13 25.07 6.35
C ALA A 516 0.07 23.61 6.80
N VAL A 517 0.73 22.73 6.04
CA VAL A 517 0.87 21.30 6.34
C VAL A 517 1.29 21.07 7.79
N ARG A 518 0.63 20.12 8.46
CA ARG A 518 0.99 19.66 9.81
C ARG A 518 1.64 18.28 9.75
N SER A 519 2.88 18.19 10.22
CA SER A 519 3.57 16.91 10.37
C SER A 519 2.80 15.99 11.31
N GLN A 520 2.50 14.79 10.84
CA GLN A 520 1.95 13.74 11.70
C GLN A 520 3.06 13.04 12.46
N VAL A 521 2.81 12.72 13.73
CA VAL A 521 3.72 11.85 14.50
C VAL A 521 3.45 10.42 14.09
N ILE A 522 4.35 9.87 13.28
CA ILE A 522 4.28 8.49 12.81
C ILE A 522 4.84 7.54 13.88
N ASN A 523 4.11 6.47 14.19
CA ASN A 523 4.59 5.44 15.11
C ASN A 523 5.73 4.63 14.46
N THR A 524 6.94 4.71 15.01
CA THR A 524 8.14 4.03 14.51
C THR A 524 8.37 2.64 15.10
N GLN A 525 7.41 2.11 15.87
CA GLN A 525 7.47 0.72 16.33
C GLN A 525 7.24 -0.23 15.16
N VAL A 526 7.86 -1.40 15.23
CA VAL A 526 7.80 -2.47 14.25
C VAL A 526 7.30 -3.76 14.90
N ASN A 527 6.57 -4.58 14.14
CA ASN A 527 6.19 -5.92 14.56
C ASN A 527 7.38 -6.89 14.36
N ILE A 528 7.95 -7.38 15.46
CA ILE A 528 9.09 -8.32 15.47
C ILE A 528 8.67 -9.79 15.50
N ALA A 529 7.37 -10.07 15.62
CA ALA A 529 6.84 -11.42 15.52
C ALA A 529 6.74 -11.90 14.07
N ALA A 530 6.45 -10.98 13.15
CA ALA A 530 6.21 -11.28 11.74
C ALA A 530 7.39 -12.02 11.08
N ASN A 531 7.08 -13.14 10.42
CA ASN A 531 8.03 -13.95 9.68
C ASN A 531 7.36 -14.70 8.51
N GLY A 532 6.58 -13.98 7.69
CA GLY A 532 5.81 -14.57 6.57
C GLY A 532 6.65 -15.26 5.49
N GLN A 533 7.92 -14.87 5.32
CA GLN A 533 8.87 -15.53 4.40
C GLN A 533 9.62 -16.71 5.06
N GLN A 534 9.29 -17.06 6.30
CA GLN A 534 9.80 -18.24 7.00
C GLN A 534 11.32 -18.26 7.16
N PHE A 535 11.91 -17.08 7.40
CA PHE A 535 13.34 -16.94 7.62
C PHE A 535 13.78 -17.77 8.83
N GLY A 536 14.69 -18.72 8.60
CA GLY A 536 15.06 -19.74 9.61
C GLY A 536 15.61 -19.20 10.94
N PRO A 537 16.50 -18.18 10.93
CA PRO A 537 16.95 -17.44 12.11
C PRO A 537 15.93 -16.45 12.71
N GLY A 538 14.82 -16.20 12.00
CA GLY A 538 13.73 -15.35 12.46
C GLY A 538 12.85 -16.01 13.53
N THR A 539 11.83 -15.25 13.94
CA THR A 539 10.84 -15.68 14.93
C THR A 539 10.15 -16.99 14.54
N LYS A 540 9.97 -17.90 15.51
CA LYS A 540 9.35 -19.22 15.30
C LYS A 540 8.10 -19.38 16.15
N PRO A 541 6.96 -19.78 15.57
CA PRO A 541 5.77 -20.04 16.34
C PRO A 541 5.75 -21.51 16.79
N PHE A 542 5.08 -21.79 17.90
CA PHE A 542 4.93 -23.13 18.47
C PHE A 542 3.59 -23.24 19.21
N ALA A 543 3.04 -24.45 19.33
CA ALA A 543 1.75 -24.66 20.00
C ALA A 543 1.71 -26.01 20.70
N SER A 544 0.84 -26.17 21.70
CA SER A 544 0.59 -27.48 22.34
C SER A 544 -0.13 -28.46 21.41
N PHE A 545 -0.93 -27.92 20.50
CA PHE A 545 -1.68 -28.63 19.48
C PHE A 545 -1.89 -27.70 18.28
N THR A 546 -1.86 -28.24 17.07
CA THR A 546 -2.26 -27.53 15.85
C THR A 546 -3.21 -28.43 15.09
N SER A 547 -4.35 -27.89 14.67
CA SER A 547 -5.32 -28.63 13.87
C SER A 547 -4.66 -29.20 12.61
N PRO A 548 -4.99 -30.43 12.16
CA PRO A 548 -4.44 -31.00 10.93
C PRO A 548 -4.81 -30.22 9.65
N TYR A 549 -5.73 -29.24 9.75
CA TYR A 549 -6.13 -28.36 8.65
C TYR A 549 -5.40 -27.00 8.65
N ASP A 550 -4.58 -26.74 9.68
CA ASP A 550 -3.90 -25.46 9.89
C ASP A 550 -2.38 -25.59 9.97
N ASP A 551 -1.69 -24.45 9.90
CA ASP A 551 -0.25 -24.33 10.11
C ASP A 551 0.02 -23.26 11.18
N VAL A 552 0.88 -23.60 12.15
CA VAL A 552 1.30 -22.72 13.24
C VAL A 552 1.99 -21.43 12.75
N ARG A 553 2.55 -21.44 11.53
CA ARG A 553 3.20 -20.29 10.89
C ARG A 553 2.24 -19.16 10.52
N ARG A 554 0.98 -19.49 10.27
CA ARG A 554 -0.03 -18.55 9.79
C ARG A 554 -0.41 -17.47 10.80
N ALA A 555 -0.10 -17.66 12.08
CA ALA A 555 -0.36 -16.66 13.11
C ALA A 555 0.79 -15.64 13.28
N ILE A 556 1.80 -15.68 12.41
CA ILE A 556 2.89 -14.69 12.34
C ILE A 556 3.26 -14.34 10.90
N ASP A 557 2.36 -14.58 9.93
CA ASP A 557 2.66 -14.35 8.52
C ASP A 557 2.44 -12.89 8.09
N GLY A 558 1.92 -12.05 9.00
CA GLY A 558 1.66 -10.63 8.79
C GLY A 558 0.31 -10.37 8.14
N ILE A 559 -0.60 -11.34 8.17
CA ILE A 559 -1.86 -11.32 7.44
C ILE A 559 -3.05 -11.47 8.40
N VAL A 560 -4.01 -10.55 8.31
CA VAL A 560 -5.25 -10.59 9.10
C VAL A 560 -6.45 -10.44 8.17
N TRP A 561 -7.09 -11.57 7.83
CA TRP A 561 -8.33 -11.57 7.04
C TRP A 561 -9.57 -11.78 7.88
N ARG A 562 -10.68 -11.16 7.51
CA ARG A 562 -11.91 -11.19 8.30
C ARG A 562 -12.78 -12.41 8.06
N THR A 563 -13.09 -12.71 6.81
CA THR A 563 -14.13 -13.70 6.46
C THR A 563 -13.68 -15.13 6.74
N GLY A 564 -12.41 -15.30 7.15
CA GLY A 564 -11.78 -16.60 7.18
C GLY A 564 -11.75 -17.23 5.79
N ILE A 565 -11.97 -16.45 4.73
CA ILE A 565 -11.81 -16.85 3.35
C ILE A 565 -10.77 -15.88 2.75
N PRO A 566 -9.66 -16.40 2.23
CA PRO A 566 -9.33 -17.81 2.23
C PRO A 566 -9.01 -18.36 3.64
N GLN A 567 -9.30 -19.63 3.92
CA GLN A 567 -9.16 -20.21 5.28
C GLN A 567 -7.70 -20.34 5.75
N ASN A 568 -6.73 -19.92 4.95
CA ASN A 568 -5.32 -20.28 5.09
C ASN A 568 -4.42 -19.25 5.80
N SER A 569 -4.96 -18.23 6.47
CA SER A 569 -4.19 -17.27 7.30
C SER A 569 -4.56 -17.35 8.80
N ARG A 570 -4.67 -18.56 9.34
CA ARG A 570 -4.91 -18.78 10.78
C ARG A 570 -4.25 -20.03 11.32
N TRP A 571 -4.00 -20.02 12.62
CA TRP A 571 -3.73 -21.19 13.45
C TRP A 571 -4.93 -21.48 14.37
N THR A 572 -5.28 -22.75 14.57
CA THR A 572 -6.34 -23.14 15.51
C THR A 572 -5.99 -24.40 16.31
N SER A 573 -6.57 -24.51 17.52
CA SER A 573 -6.58 -25.73 18.34
C SER A 573 -7.78 -26.65 18.03
N TYR A 574 -8.45 -26.47 16.89
CA TYR A 574 -9.65 -27.24 16.53
C TYR A 574 -9.40 -28.75 16.57
N ALA A 575 -10.30 -29.49 17.23
CA ALA A 575 -10.21 -30.93 17.49
C ALA A 575 -9.06 -31.38 18.41
N SER A 576 -8.48 -30.46 19.19
CA SER A 576 -7.54 -30.82 20.25
C SER A 576 -8.18 -31.75 21.30
N PRO A 577 -7.45 -32.78 21.79
CA PRO A 577 -7.91 -33.60 22.89
C PRO A 577 -7.73 -32.93 24.27
N ASN A 578 -7.06 -31.77 24.31
CA ASN A 578 -6.74 -31.08 25.56
C ASN A 578 -7.92 -30.24 26.04
N SER A 579 -8.06 -30.05 27.36
CA SER A 579 -9.03 -29.08 27.91
C SER A 579 -8.54 -27.63 27.78
N GLN A 580 -7.24 -27.44 27.55
CA GLN A 580 -6.57 -26.15 27.39
C GLN A 580 -5.40 -26.32 26.43
N ASP A 581 -5.19 -25.32 25.58
CA ASP A 581 -4.04 -25.26 24.67
C ASP A 581 -3.32 -23.92 24.76
N PHE A 582 -2.11 -23.88 24.21
CA PHE A 582 -1.36 -22.66 24.03
C PHE A 582 -0.88 -22.49 22.59
N PHE A 583 -0.76 -21.23 22.19
CA PHE A 583 0.05 -20.78 21.05
C PHE A 583 1.13 -19.85 21.56
N GLY A 584 2.34 -20.03 21.09
CA GLY A 584 3.50 -19.26 21.51
C GLY A 584 4.41 -18.88 20.38
N ILE A 585 5.27 -17.92 20.69
CA ILE A 585 6.29 -17.35 19.82
C ILE A 585 7.63 -17.47 20.52
N ASP A 586 8.59 -18.08 19.83
CA ASP A 586 10.02 -18.08 20.14
C ASP A 586 10.72 -17.00 19.31
N LEU A 587 11.10 -15.91 19.98
CA LEU A 587 11.84 -14.78 19.41
C LEU A 587 13.31 -15.14 19.15
N ARG A 588 13.71 -16.39 19.42
CA ARG A 588 15.05 -16.99 19.24
C ARG A 588 16.12 -16.44 20.18
N ARG A 589 15.88 -15.27 20.78
CA ARG A 589 16.78 -14.57 21.68
C ARG A 589 15.97 -13.69 22.65
N PRO A 590 16.50 -13.31 23.82
CA PRO A 590 15.83 -12.38 24.72
C PRO A 590 15.53 -11.05 24.03
N GLN A 591 14.30 -10.56 24.16
CA GLN A 591 13.81 -9.29 23.62
C GLN A 591 13.09 -8.51 24.70
N ALA A 592 13.14 -7.19 24.62
CA ALA A 592 12.28 -6.36 25.44
C ALA A 592 10.88 -6.24 24.81
N VAL A 593 9.86 -6.57 25.59
CA VAL A 593 8.47 -6.64 25.12
C VAL A 593 7.55 -5.88 26.07
N SER A 594 6.65 -5.08 25.51
CA SER A 594 5.66 -4.28 26.28
C SER A 594 4.32 -4.06 25.56
N ASP A 595 4.22 -4.37 24.27
CA ASP A 595 3.03 -4.18 23.44
C ASP A 595 2.81 -5.43 22.59
N VAL A 596 1.76 -6.19 22.94
CA VAL A 596 1.33 -7.40 22.24
C VAL A 596 -0.05 -7.13 21.63
N ARG A 597 -0.26 -7.58 20.39
CA ARG A 597 -1.56 -7.52 19.73
C ARG A 597 -1.96 -8.91 19.26
N LEU A 598 -3.18 -9.30 19.58
CA LEU A 598 -3.74 -10.61 19.25
C LEU A 598 -4.98 -10.43 18.40
N TYR A 599 -5.11 -11.28 17.39
CA TYR A 599 -6.24 -11.32 16.47
C TYR A 599 -6.90 -12.70 16.56
N PHE A 600 -7.91 -12.82 17.43
CA PHE A 600 -8.57 -14.10 17.68
C PHE A 600 -9.59 -14.43 16.58
N TYR A 601 -9.44 -15.62 16.00
CA TYR A 601 -10.33 -16.14 14.98
C TYR A 601 -11.59 -16.79 15.62
N ASP A 602 -12.76 -16.50 15.05
CA ASP A 602 -14.05 -17.12 15.39
C ASP A 602 -14.80 -17.48 14.11
N ASP A 603 -15.21 -18.75 13.95
CA ASP A 603 -16.08 -19.22 12.86
C ASP A 603 -17.54 -19.40 13.29
N GLY A 604 -17.87 -19.06 14.53
CA GLY A 604 -19.19 -19.27 15.13
C GLY A 604 -19.47 -20.71 15.58
N ASP A 605 -18.64 -21.69 15.22
CA ASP A 605 -18.86 -23.11 15.47
C ASP A 605 -17.65 -23.84 16.08
N GLY A 606 -16.80 -24.43 15.25
CA GLY A 606 -15.69 -25.30 15.65
C GLY A 606 -14.57 -24.55 16.34
N VAL A 607 -14.38 -23.27 15.99
CA VAL A 607 -13.36 -22.39 16.53
C VAL A 607 -14.00 -21.14 17.11
N ARG A 608 -13.82 -20.91 18.40
CA ARG A 608 -14.41 -19.78 19.13
C ARG A 608 -13.34 -18.94 19.82
N GLN A 609 -13.57 -17.63 19.92
CA GLN A 609 -12.70 -16.78 20.74
C GLN A 609 -12.76 -17.24 22.21
N PRO A 610 -11.61 -17.30 22.90
CA PRO A 610 -11.59 -17.71 24.29
C PRO A 610 -12.17 -16.61 25.18
N THR A 611 -13.07 -16.98 26.10
CA THR A 611 -13.67 -16.05 27.08
C THR A 611 -12.66 -15.59 28.14
N THR A 612 -11.63 -16.40 28.37
CA THR A 612 -10.51 -16.10 29.28
C THR A 612 -9.23 -16.62 28.65
N TYR A 613 -8.13 -15.88 28.83
CA TYR A 613 -6.82 -16.30 28.37
C TYR A 613 -5.71 -15.60 29.15
N ASP A 614 -4.60 -16.31 29.27
CA ASP A 614 -3.40 -15.88 29.94
C ASP A 614 -2.31 -15.56 28.92
N LEU A 615 -1.74 -14.35 29.00
CA LEU A 615 -0.49 -14.03 28.33
C LEU A 615 0.66 -14.37 29.28
N GLN A 616 1.50 -15.32 28.88
CA GLN A 616 2.64 -15.82 29.64
C GLN A 616 3.95 -15.52 28.91
N TYR A 617 5.04 -15.41 29.66
CA TYR A 617 6.39 -15.27 29.14
C TYR A 617 7.35 -16.28 29.79
N TRP A 618 8.43 -16.61 29.09
CA TRP A 618 9.47 -17.50 29.57
C TRP A 618 10.51 -16.73 30.41
N THR A 619 10.71 -17.14 31.66
CA THR A 619 11.70 -16.51 32.56
C THR A 619 13.14 -16.98 32.34
N GLY A 620 13.36 -17.93 31.42
CA GLY A 620 14.61 -18.68 31.28
C GLY A 620 14.53 -20.09 31.87
N SER A 621 13.59 -20.34 32.80
CA SER A 621 13.42 -21.65 33.45
C SER A 621 11.96 -22.07 33.69
N VAL A 622 11.03 -21.12 33.77
CA VAL A 622 9.61 -21.40 33.97
C VAL A 622 8.74 -20.43 33.17
N TRP A 623 7.50 -20.83 32.89
CA TRP A 623 6.48 -19.93 32.35
C TRP A 623 5.84 -19.13 33.48
N ALA A 624 5.79 -17.80 33.33
CA ALA A 624 5.17 -16.89 34.27
C ALA A 624 4.13 -16.01 33.58
N MET A 625 3.14 -15.54 34.35
CA MET A 625 2.16 -14.57 33.88
C MET A 625 2.82 -13.22 33.60
N VAL A 626 2.48 -12.57 32.48
CA VAL A 626 2.91 -11.19 32.23
C VAL A 626 2.25 -10.26 33.27
N PRO A 627 3.02 -9.47 34.04
CA PRO A 627 2.49 -8.66 35.12
C PRO A 627 1.80 -7.39 34.61
N SER A 628 0.89 -6.82 35.41
CA SER A 628 0.36 -5.44 35.26
C SER A 628 -0.17 -5.08 33.86
N GLN A 629 -0.88 -6.01 33.22
CA GLN A 629 -1.44 -5.85 31.88
C GLN A 629 -2.61 -4.85 31.86
N THR A 630 -2.64 -3.98 30.83
CA THR A 630 -3.80 -3.21 30.41
C THR A 630 -4.26 -3.76 29.05
N ARG A 631 -5.51 -4.21 28.95
CA ARG A 631 -6.06 -4.81 27.74
C ARG A 631 -7.11 -3.89 27.11
N SER A 632 -7.19 -3.88 25.78
CA SER A 632 -8.36 -3.32 25.09
C SER A 632 -9.64 -4.09 25.46
N SER A 633 -10.79 -3.47 25.26
CA SER A 633 -12.08 -4.15 25.43
C SER A 633 -12.16 -5.38 24.53
N THR A 634 -12.69 -6.47 25.06
CA THR A 634 -12.96 -7.69 24.28
C THR A 634 -14.01 -7.40 23.22
N SER A 635 -13.64 -7.58 21.95
CA SER A 635 -14.59 -7.58 20.83
C SER A 635 -15.21 -8.96 20.70
N SER A 636 -16.48 -9.03 20.29
CA SER A 636 -17.11 -10.28 19.85
C SER A 636 -16.86 -10.59 18.38
N THR A 637 -16.19 -9.68 17.67
CA THR A 637 -15.91 -9.82 16.25
C THR A 637 -14.62 -10.59 16.03
N SER A 638 -14.66 -11.56 15.12
CA SER A 638 -13.48 -12.30 14.66
C SER A 638 -12.42 -11.32 14.17
N ASN A 639 -11.16 -11.57 14.53
CA ASN A 639 -9.99 -10.81 14.09
C ASN A 639 -10.03 -9.31 14.37
N ALA A 640 -10.80 -8.88 15.36
CA ALA A 640 -10.64 -7.55 15.96
C ALA A 640 -9.38 -7.50 16.83
N GLN A 641 -8.66 -6.38 16.77
CA GLN A 641 -7.41 -6.21 17.52
C GLN A 641 -7.64 -6.26 19.04
N THR A 642 -6.98 -7.20 19.71
CA THR A 642 -6.86 -7.24 21.16
C THR A 642 -5.46 -6.76 21.56
N ARG A 643 -5.35 -5.50 21.98
CA ARG A 643 -4.07 -4.88 22.38
C ARG A 643 -3.83 -5.04 23.87
N ILE A 644 -2.62 -5.48 24.23
CA ILE A 644 -2.20 -5.76 25.60
C ILE A 644 -0.89 -5.00 25.86
N ILE A 645 -0.96 -4.00 26.73
CA ILE A 645 0.18 -3.15 27.11
C ILE A 645 0.58 -3.47 28.55
N PHE A 646 1.87 -3.55 28.83
CA PHE A 646 2.41 -3.86 30.16
C PHE A 646 3.79 -3.23 30.37
N PRO A 647 4.28 -3.12 31.63
CA PRO A 647 5.67 -2.74 31.88
C PRO A 647 6.63 -3.66 31.12
N GLN A 648 7.69 -3.08 30.54
CA GLN A 648 8.66 -3.81 29.75
C GLN A 648 9.21 -5.03 30.49
N ILE A 649 9.16 -6.20 29.84
CA ILE A 649 9.80 -7.44 30.30
C ILE A 649 10.89 -7.85 29.31
N ILE A 650 11.89 -8.60 29.76
CA ILE A 650 12.87 -9.27 28.89
C ILE A 650 12.52 -10.75 28.81
N THR A 651 12.28 -11.26 27.60
CA THR A 651 11.94 -12.67 27.38
C THR A 651 12.35 -13.13 25.99
N SER A 652 12.69 -14.41 25.84
CA SER A 652 12.88 -15.02 24.52
C SER A 652 11.60 -15.64 23.97
N GLN A 653 10.57 -15.84 24.79
CA GLN A 653 9.33 -16.48 24.37
C GLN A 653 8.11 -15.88 25.06
N LEU A 654 6.99 -15.81 24.33
CA LEU A 654 5.67 -15.52 24.87
C LEU A 654 4.69 -16.59 24.41
N ARG A 655 3.61 -16.79 25.19
CA ARG A 655 2.50 -17.64 24.76
C ARG A 655 1.17 -17.16 25.31
N VAL A 656 0.13 -17.35 24.52
CA VAL A 656 -1.27 -17.25 24.93
C VAL A 656 -1.73 -18.65 25.34
N VAL A 657 -2.28 -18.76 26.55
CA VAL A 657 -2.85 -20.01 27.07
C VAL A 657 -4.35 -19.80 27.27
N ALA A 658 -5.18 -20.65 26.66
CA ALA A 658 -6.63 -20.51 26.70
C ALA A 658 -7.33 -21.89 26.80
N PRO A 659 -8.42 -22.00 27.58
CA PRO A 659 -9.23 -23.21 27.61
C PRO A 659 -9.89 -23.44 26.25
N ASN A 660 -10.02 -24.70 25.85
CA ASN A 660 -10.85 -25.05 24.70
C ASN A 660 -12.33 -24.93 25.09
N PRO A 661 -13.21 -24.42 24.20
CA PRO A 661 -14.60 -24.12 24.54
C PRO A 661 -15.48 -25.36 24.74
N GLY A 662 -14.99 -26.56 24.39
CA GLY A 662 -15.66 -27.82 24.63
C GLY A 662 -15.05 -28.99 23.83
N PRO A 663 -15.54 -30.22 24.01
CA PRO A 663 -15.05 -31.39 23.28
C PRO A 663 -15.17 -31.19 21.76
N GLY A 664 -14.07 -31.41 21.03
CA GLY A 664 -14.03 -31.27 19.56
C GLY A 664 -14.03 -29.82 19.06
N LYS A 665 -14.04 -28.82 19.94
CA LYS A 665 -13.95 -27.39 19.60
C LYS A 665 -12.63 -26.80 20.08
N GLY A 666 -12.17 -25.73 19.43
CA GLY A 666 -10.92 -25.05 19.75
C GLY A 666 -11.05 -23.53 19.75
N TRP A 667 -9.90 -22.85 19.87
CA TRP A 667 -9.74 -21.42 19.65
C TRP A 667 -8.61 -21.20 18.63
N GLY A 668 -8.48 -19.99 18.09
CA GLY A 668 -7.46 -19.72 17.08
C GLY A 668 -7.00 -18.27 17.05
N LEU A 669 -5.89 -18.06 16.36
CA LEU A 669 -5.30 -16.75 16.08
C LEU A 669 -5.07 -16.63 14.59
N SER A 670 -5.50 -15.51 14.01
CA SER A 670 -5.02 -15.09 12.69
C SER A 670 -3.66 -14.41 12.79
N GLU A 671 -3.36 -13.70 13.87
CA GLU A 671 -2.05 -13.07 14.05
C GLU A 671 -1.73 -12.86 15.55
N PHE A 672 -0.45 -13.01 15.90
CA PHE A 672 0.13 -12.63 17.18
C PHE A 672 1.33 -11.71 16.91
N GLU A 673 1.12 -10.42 17.14
CA GLU A 673 2.12 -9.39 16.92
C GLU A 673 2.81 -8.96 18.21
N ILE A 674 4.08 -8.54 18.07
CA ILE A 674 4.88 -7.97 19.15
C ILE A 674 5.51 -6.67 18.64
N TRP A 675 5.09 -5.52 19.19
CA TRP A 675 5.50 -4.20 18.70
C TRP A 675 6.60 -3.60 19.57
N THR A 676 7.77 -3.33 18.96
CA THR A 676 8.95 -2.78 19.65
C THR A 676 9.56 -1.64 18.84
N PRO A 677 10.44 -0.80 19.43
CA PRO A 677 11.29 0.07 18.61
C PRO A 677 12.11 -0.73 17.59
N ALA A 678 12.42 -0.11 16.44
CA ALA A 678 13.17 -0.69 15.33
C ALA A 678 14.68 -0.79 15.64
N ILE A 679 15.04 -1.70 16.54
CA ILE A 679 16.41 -1.95 17.00
C ILE A 679 16.79 -3.39 16.64
N PHE A 680 17.99 -3.56 16.10
CA PHE A 680 18.46 -4.84 15.56
C PHE A 680 19.94 -5.08 15.84
N GLN A 681 20.30 -6.36 15.90
CA GLN A 681 21.66 -6.82 15.61
C GLN A 681 21.75 -7.14 14.12
N LEU A 682 22.87 -6.78 13.48
CA LEU A 682 23.14 -7.09 12.08
C LEU A 682 24.11 -8.26 11.99
N GLN A 683 23.63 -9.43 11.56
CA GLN A 683 24.42 -10.64 11.48
C GLN A 683 24.90 -10.90 10.06
N ASN A 684 26.20 -11.13 9.88
CA ASN A 684 26.78 -11.47 8.59
C ASN A 684 26.49 -12.94 8.20
N ALA A 685 26.05 -13.17 6.97
CA ALA A 685 25.64 -14.49 6.51
C ALA A 685 26.80 -15.47 6.23
N ASN A 686 28.03 -14.98 6.06
CA ASN A 686 29.22 -15.81 5.90
C ASN A 686 29.78 -16.27 7.26
N SER A 687 29.95 -15.35 8.20
CA SER A 687 30.63 -15.63 9.47
C SER A 687 29.70 -15.98 10.63
N GLY A 688 28.41 -15.61 10.57
CA GLY A 688 27.48 -15.69 11.69
C GLY A 688 27.71 -14.64 12.78
N LYS A 689 28.66 -13.72 12.60
CA LYS A 689 29.03 -12.67 13.56
C LYS A 689 28.22 -11.40 13.38
N LEU A 690 28.19 -10.57 14.42
CA LEU A 690 27.45 -9.32 14.47
C LEU A 690 28.33 -8.12 14.09
N MET A 691 27.75 -7.14 13.40
CA MET A 691 28.34 -5.82 13.18
C MET A 691 28.38 -5.04 14.50
N GLY A 692 29.56 -4.59 14.90
CA GLY A 692 29.83 -3.86 16.13
C GLY A 692 30.87 -2.76 15.95
N ILE A 693 31.19 -2.05 17.03
CA ILE A 693 32.15 -0.95 17.04
C ILE A 693 33.43 -1.39 17.74
N GLU A 694 34.58 -1.11 17.13
CA GLU A 694 35.87 -1.42 17.73
C GLU A 694 35.95 -0.89 19.17
N ARG A 695 36.18 -1.82 20.12
CA ARG A 695 36.38 -1.54 21.56
C ARG A 695 35.24 -0.74 22.19
N GLU A 696 34.00 -0.89 21.71
CA GLU A 696 32.82 -0.18 22.24
C GLU A 696 33.00 1.36 22.24
N SER A 697 33.80 1.87 21.31
CA SER A 697 34.18 3.29 21.28
C SER A 697 32.94 4.19 21.12
N HIS A 698 33.02 5.39 21.70
CA HIS A 698 32.05 6.48 21.49
C HIS A 698 32.59 7.59 20.58
N ALA A 699 33.80 7.42 20.04
CA ALA A 699 34.45 8.43 19.22
C ALA A 699 33.96 8.41 17.77
N ASN A 700 33.89 9.60 17.16
CA ASN A 700 33.82 9.74 15.71
C ASN A 700 35.02 9.05 15.05
N GLY A 701 34.75 8.37 13.94
CA GLY A 701 35.76 7.63 13.19
C GLY A 701 36.17 6.30 13.80
N ALA A 702 35.48 5.84 14.85
CA ALA A 702 35.71 4.50 15.35
C ALA A 702 35.30 3.46 14.30
N ASN A 703 36.18 2.48 14.09
CA ASN A 703 36.06 1.48 13.06
C ASN A 703 34.89 0.51 13.33
N VAL A 704 34.21 0.09 12.27
CA VAL A 704 33.15 -0.93 12.32
C VAL A 704 33.76 -2.29 12.01
N GLN A 705 33.49 -3.26 12.87
CA GLN A 705 34.06 -4.61 12.80
C GLN A 705 32.98 -5.66 13.06
N GLN A 706 33.31 -6.94 12.83
CA GLN A 706 32.45 -8.04 13.25
C GLN A 706 32.95 -8.76 14.51
N TYR A 707 32.01 -9.25 15.32
CA TYR A 707 32.27 -9.96 16.57
C TYR A 707 31.25 -11.07 16.83
N GLU A 708 31.66 -12.12 17.55
CA GLU A 708 30.70 -12.99 18.25
C GLU A 708 29.81 -12.17 19.18
N ASP A 709 28.56 -12.59 19.37
CA ASP A 709 27.65 -11.90 20.28
C ASP A 709 28.12 -12.04 21.74
N ASN A 710 28.46 -10.90 22.35
CA ASN A 710 28.92 -10.75 23.72
C ASN A 710 27.90 -9.96 24.59
N GLY A 711 26.74 -9.60 24.03
CA GLY A 711 25.68 -8.84 24.69
C GLY A 711 25.95 -7.35 24.92
N THR A 712 27.00 -6.78 24.33
CA THR A 712 27.32 -5.35 24.48
C THR A 712 26.45 -4.47 23.59
N ARG A 713 26.27 -3.20 24.00
CA ARG A 713 25.33 -2.27 23.35
C ARG A 713 25.80 -1.80 21.98
N ASP A 714 27.09 -1.94 21.67
CA ASP A 714 27.67 -1.52 20.39
C ASP A 714 27.28 -2.44 19.23
N HIS A 715 26.72 -3.64 19.52
CA HIS A 715 26.12 -4.51 18.51
C HIS A 715 24.67 -4.13 18.18
N LEU A 716 24.10 -3.13 18.85
CA LEU A 716 22.69 -2.73 18.72
C LEU A 716 22.55 -1.50 17.83
N TRP A 717 21.79 -1.65 16.75
CA TRP A 717 21.58 -0.64 15.73
C TRP A 717 20.11 -0.27 15.64
N GLN A 718 19.79 1.00 15.87
CA GLN A 718 18.46 1.57 15.62
C GLN A 718 18.35 2.03 14.18
N PHE A 719 17.33 1.53 13.47
CA PHE A 719 17.01 1.97 12.11
C PHE A 719 16.05 3.15 12.19
N ILE A 720 16.44 4.27 11.57
CA ILE A 720 15.67 5.50 11.53
C ILE A 720 15.35 5.77 10.06
N SER A 721 14.07 5.70 9.70
CA SER A 721 13.63 5.95 8.32
C SER A 721 14.01 7.35 7.87
N ALA A 722 14.47 7.45 6.64
CA ALA A 722 14.73 8.68 5.92
C ALA A 722 13.95 8.67 4.59
N PRO A 723 13.64 9.85 4.02
CA PRO A 723 12.89 9.94 2.77
C PRO A 723 13.53 9.12 1.64
N GLY A 724 12.72 8.49 0.77
CA GLY A 724 13.21 7.68 -0.38
C GLY A 724 13.50 6.21 -0.08
N GLY A 725 13.02 5.70 1.05
CA GLY A 725 13.30 4.33 1.51
C GLY A 725 14.74 4.13 2.01
N TRP A 726 15.40 5.22 2.41
CA TRP A 726 16.73 5.19 3.02
C TRP A 726 16.62 5.08 4.54
N PHE A 727 17.69 4.66 5.19
CA PHE A 727 17.80 4.59 6.65
C PHE A 727 19.07 5.27 7.13
N LYS A 728 18.94 5.99 8.25
CA LYS A 728 20.07 6.25 9.14
C LYS A 728 20.16 5.07 10.12
N ILE A 729 21.34 4.48 10.25
CA ILE A 729 21.57 3.30 11.11
C ILE A 729 22.39 3.75 12.31
N LYS A 730 21.74 3.93 13.46
CA LYS A 730 22.32 4.54 14.66
C LYS A 730 22.78 3.49 15.66
N ASN A 731 24.03 3.56 16.09
CA ASN A 731 24.55 2.72 17.15
C ASN A 731 23.97 3.15 18.51
N LEU A 732 23.44 2.21 19.30
CA LEU A 732 22.82 2.53 20.59
C LEU A 732 23.81 2.69 21.75
N ASN A 733 25.06 2.29 21.59
CA ASN A 733 26.10 2.57 22.58
C ASN A 733 26.56 4.02 22.47
N SER A 734 26.99 4.44 21.28
CA SER A 734 27.57 5.76 21.05
C SER A 734 26.55 6.85 20.74
N GLY A 735 25.42 6.49 20.13
CA GLY A 735 24.47 7.44 19.54
C GLY A 735 24.90 7.99 18.18
N LEU A 736 26.00 7.50 17.60
CA LEU A 736 26.53 7.87 16.29
C LEU A 736 25.94 6.98 15.19
N LEU A 737 26.07 7.41 13.93
CA LEU A 737 25.53 6.72 12.76
C LEU A 737 26.60 5.91 12.03
N LEU A 738 26.17 4.81 11.40
CA LEU A 738 26.98 4.08 10.43
C LEU A 738 27.27 4.96 9.21
N ALA A 739 28.54 5.11 8.87
CA ALA A 739 29.03 5.97 7.80
C ALA A 739 30.20 5.33 7.04
N VAL A 740 30.52 5.84 5.86
CA VAL A 740 31.71 5.44 5.08
C VAL A 740 32.84 6.41 5.36
N GLU A 741 34.03 5.90 5.68
CA GLU A 741 35.18 6.75 5.98
C GLU A 741 35.48 7.72 4.83
N ASN A 742 35.56 9.02 5.17
CA ASN A 742 35.84 10.13 4.25
C ASN A 742 34.91 10.19 3.02
N MET A 743 33.68 9.66 3.10
CA MET A 743 32.76 9.56 1.96
C MET A 743 33.40 8.85 0.76
N SER A 744 34.32 7.91 0.99
CA SER A 744 35.02 7.23 -0.10
C SER A 744 34.03 6.52 -1.02
N THR A 745 34.35 6.44 -2.31
CA THR A 745 33.65 5.60 -3.30
C THR A 745 34.50 4.40 -3.74
N SER A 746 35.59 4.11 -3.03
CA SER A 746 36.50 3.01 -3.36
C SER A 746 36.12 1.72 -2.63
N ASN A 747 36.35 0.58 -3.29
CA ASN A 747 36.34 -0.73 -2.64
C ASN A 747 37.33 -0.76 -1.47
N SER A 748 36.99 -1.53 -0.43
CA SER A 748 37.75 -1.69 0.81
C SER A 748 37.90 -0.41 1.65
N ALA A 749 37.14 0.65 1.37
CA ALA A 749 37.04 1.76 2.29
C ALA A 749 36.33 1.31 3.58
N GLN A 750 36.85 1.73 4.72
CA GLN A 750 36.34 1.31 6.03
C GLN A 750 34.96 1.90 6.30
N LEU A 751 34.10 1.12 6.95
CA LEU A 751 32.93 1.69 7.61
C LEU A 751 33.34 2.17 9.00
N GLN A 752 32.76 3.28 9.39
CA GLN A 752 33.00 3.92 10.68
C GLN A 752 31.66 4.29 11.32
N GLN A 753 31.70 4.66 12.60
CA GLN A 753 30.63 5.48 13.17
C GLN A 753 31.01 6.96 13.17
N TYR A 754 30.04 7.83 12.92
CA TYR A 754 30.25 9.26 12.86
C TYR A 754 28.99 10.05 13.27
N GLU A 755 29.17 11.30 13.69
CA GLU A 755 28.06 12.18 14.02
C GLU A 755 27.21 12.49 12.78
N ASP A 756 25.89 12.63 12.96
CA ASP A 756 24.98 12.96 11.87
C ASP A 756 25.25 14.38 11.37
N ASN A 757 25.96 14.47 10.24
CA ASN A 757 26.31 15.72 9.56
C ASN A 757 25.42 15.96 8.31
N GLY A 758 24.43 15.08 8.08
CA GLY A 758 23.51 15.15 6.95
C GLY A 758 24.06 14.69 5.60
N SER A 759 25.28 14.15 5.50
CA SER A 759 25.83 13.68 4.21
C SER A 759 25.32 12.29 3.81
N ASP A 760 25.28 12.05 2.50
CA ASP A 760 24.69 10.85 1.90
C ASP A 760 25.45 9.55 2.26
N ASP A 761 26.69 9.62 2.73
CA ASP A 761 27.45 8.45 3.21
C ASP A 761 26.89 7.87 4.52
N HIS A 762 25.96 8.56 5.18
CA HIS A 762 25.24 8.10 6.38
C HIS A 762 23.90 7.42 6.05
N LEU A 763 23.51 7.39 4.77
CA LEU A 763 22.22 6.87 4.30
C LEU A 763 22.41 5.50 3.64
N TRP A 764 21.62 4.54 4.13
CA TRP A 764 21.72 3.13 3.74
C TRP A 764 20.38 2.58 3.25
N ARG A 765 20.39 1.74 2.22
CA ARG A 765 19.23 1.01 1.72
C ARG A 765 19.35 -0.46 2.09
N VAL A 766 18.25 -1.03 2.57
CA VAL A 766 18.11 -2.45 2.88
C VAL A 766 17.55 -3.14 1.65
N GLU A 767 18.41 -3.78 0.85
CA GLU A 767 17.99 -4.41 -0.41
C GLU A 767 17.71 -5.90 -0.21
N TYR A 768 16.44 -6.29 -0.37
CA TYR A 768 16.00 -7.68 -0.20
C TYR A 768 16.71 -8.64 -1.16
N LYS A 769 17.20 -9.78 -0.62
CA LYS A 769 17.86 -10.86 -1.38
C LYS A 769 17.26 -12.25 -1.14
N GLY A 770 16.04 -12.33 -0.62
CA GLY A 770 15.42 -13.63 -0.27
C GLY A 770 15.87 -14.14 1.10
N ASP A 771 15.11 -15.08 1.67
CA ASP A 771 15.45 -15.80 2.90
C ASP A 771 15.89 -14.88 4.05
N GLY A 772 15.22 -13.73 4.25
CA GLY A 772 15.56 -12.77 5.31
C GLY A 772 16.95 -12.13 5.21
N LEU A 773 17.63 -12.28 4.07
CA LEU A 773 18.92 -11.69 3.76
C LEU A 773 18.76 -10.38 2.98
N PHE A 774 19.69 -9.46 3.19
CA PHE A 774 19.76 -8.21 2.44
C PHE A 774 21.20 -7.74 2.23
N LEU A 775 21.35 -6.83 1.27
CA LEU A 775 22.52 -5.95 1.16
C LEU A 775 22.25 -4.63 1.88
N LEU A 776 23.28 -4.04 2.46
CA LEU A 776 23.25 -2.65 2.93
C LEU A 776 23.99 -1.77 1.93
N ARG A 777 23.24 -1.08 1.06
CA ARG A 777 23.82 -0.20 0.05
C ARG A 777 23.94 1.22 0.55
N ASN A 778 25.11 1.82 0.41
CA ASN A 778 25.35 3.22 0.75
C ASN A 778 24.83 4.14 -0.36
N LYS A 779 24.18 5.25 0.00
CA LYS A 779 23.62 6.20 -0.96
C LYS A 779 24.69 6.98 -1.72
N HIS A 780 25.79 7.38 -1.07
CA HIS A 780 26.83 8.20 -1.70
C HIS A 780 27.64 7.41 -2.74
N SER A 781 28.10 6.20 -2.37
CA SER A 781 28.96 5.40 -3.24
C SER A 781 28.22 4.43 -4.14
N ASN A 782 26.96 4.09 -3.82
CA ASN A 782 26.19 3.00 -4.42
C ASN A 782 26.83 1.61 -4.22
N ILE A 783 27.76 1.48 -3.26
CA ILE A 783 28.49 0.26 -2.90
C ILE A 783 27.87 -0.36 -1.62
N VAL A 784 28.07 -1.67 -1.39
CA VAL A 784 27.46 -2.39 -0.26
C VAL A 784 28.42 -2.68 0.88
N ALA A 785 27.91 -2.79 2.10
CA ALA A 785 28.68 -3.20 3.27
C ALA A 785 29.02 -4.70 3.22
N GLY A 786 30.29 -5.05 3.40
CA GLY A 786 30.81 -6.41 3.40
C GLY A 786 31.93 -6.60 4.43
N VAL A 787 32.28 -7.85 4.73
CA VAL A 787 33.38 -8.17 5.66
C VAL A 787 34.68 -8.36 4.90
N GLU A 788 35.71 -7.60 5.27
CA GLU A 788 37.00 -7.60 4.57
C GLU A 788 37.58 -9.01 4.43
N GLY A 789 37.90 -9.38 3.17
CA GLY A 789 38.50 -10.67 2.83
C GLY A 789 37.64 -11.89 3.16
N MET A 790 36.31 -11.74 3.24
CA MET A 790 35.37 -12.79 3.69
C MET A 790 35.74 -13.41 5.04
N SER A 791 36.44 -12.65 5.89
CA SER A 791 36.98 -13.16 7.14
C SER A 791 35.86 -13.67 8.05
N THR A 792 36.14 -14.72 8.81
CA THR A 792 35.25 -15.22 9.86
C THR A 792 35.84 -14.97 11.26
N ALA A 793 36.92 -14.20 11.36
CA ALA A 793 37.54 -13.85 12.63
C ALA A 793 36.82 -12.68 13.32
N ASN A 794 36.90 -12.62 14.65
CA ASN A 794 36.57 -11.42 15.42
C ASN A 794 37.51 -10.27 15.03
N SER A 795 37.02 -9.04 15.16
CA SER A 795 37.73 -7.81 14.82
C SER A 795 38.09 -7.68 13.34
N ALA A 796 37.55 -8.53 12.46
CA ALA A 796 37.63 -8.29 11.02
C ALA A 796 36.82 -7.05 10.66
N ASN A 797 37.38 -6.23 9.79
CA ASN A 797 36.78 -4.96 9.39
C ASN A 797 35.51 -5.18 8.56
N VAL A 798 34.55 -4.28 8.73
CA VAL A 798 33.46 -4.09 7.77
C VAL A 798 33.86 -2.94 6.85
N VAL A 799 33.86 -3.21 5.55
CA VAL A 799 34.24 -2.29 4.49
C VAL A 799 33.09 -2.14 3.49
N GLN A 800 33.14 -1.13 2.64
CA GLN A 800 32.30 -1.14 1.46
C GLN A 800 33.02 -1.89 0.34
N PHE A 801 32.29 -2.71 -0.41
CA PHE A 801 32.80 -3.44 -1.55
C PHE A 801 31.72 -3.63 -2.61
N GLU A 802 32.06 -3.53 -3.89
CA GLU A 802 31.14 -3.75 -4.99
C GLU A 802 30.50 -5.14 -4.88
N ASP A 803 29.18 -5.22 -5.06
CA ASP A 803 28.48 -6.49 -4.93
C ASP A 803 28.97 -7.50 -5.99
N ASN A 804 29.63 -8.56 -5.53
CA ASN A 804 30.16 -9.66 -6.33
C ASN A 804 29.41 -10.99 -6.05
N GLY A 805 28.30 -10.92 -5.31
CA GLY A 805 27.46 -12.07 -4.97
C GLY A 805 27.98 -12.96 -3.84
N THR A 806 29.06 -12.59 -3.13
CA THR A 806 29.58 -13.39 -2.02
C THR A 806 28.79 -13.21 -0.73
N ARG A 807 28.81 -14.23 0.13
CA ARG A 807 27.97 -14.29 1.34
C ARG A 807 28.36 -13.27 2.42
N ASP A 808 29.57 -12.74 2.38
CA ASP A 808 30.06 -11.74 3.33
C ASP A 808 29.48 -10.34 3.09
N HIS A 809 28.82 -10.11 1.95
CA HIS A 809 28.04 -8.89 1.71
C HIS A 809 26.59 -9.00 2.21
N LEU A 810 26.13 -10.21 2.54
CA LEU A 810 24.75 -10.47 2.95
C LEU A 810 24.61 -10.39 4.46
N TRP A 811 23.58 -9.68 4.91
CA TRP A 811 23.28 -9.44 6.32
C TRP A 811 21.85 -9.89 6.67
N SER A 812 21.63 -10.17 7.95
CA SER A 812 20.31 -10.42 8.54
C SER A 812 20.04 -9.44 9.67
N MET A 813 18.78 -9.02 9.80
CA MET A 813 18.31 -8.12 10.86
C MET A 813 17.64 -8.97 11.91
N LEU A 814 18.28 -9.05 13.07
CA LEU A 814 17.80 -9.82 14.19
C LEU A 814 17.24 -8.82 15.20
N PRO A 815 15.93 -8.82 15.49
CA PRO A 815 15.36 -7.91 16.48
C PRO A 815 16.16 -7.91 17.78
N ALA A 816 16.38 -6.74 18.35
CA ALA A 816 17.05 -6.58 19.63
C ALA A 816 16.47 -5.37 20.34
N VAL A 817 16.55 -5.33 21.66
CA VAL A 817 16.32 -4.09 22.43
C VAL A 817 17.33 -4.09 23.55
N PRO A 818 17.96 -2.94 23.87
CA PRO A 818 18.86 -2.86 25.00
C PRO A 818 18.16 -3.32 26.29
N ALA A 819 18.85 -4.17 27.07
CA ALA A 819 18.51 -4.26 28.49
C ALA A 819 18.64 -2.85 29.08
N SER A 820 17.60 -2.45 29.83
CA SER A 820 17.44 -1.12 30.42
C SER A 820 18.66 -0.62 31.20
#